data_AF-A0A661JDS6-F1
#
_entry.id   AF-A0A661JDS6-F1
#
_cell.length_a   1.000
_cell.length_b   1.000
_cell.length_c   1.000
_cell.angle_alpha   90.00
_cell.angle_beta   90.00
_cell.angle_gamma   90.00
#
_symmetry.space_group_name_H-M   'P 1'
#
loop_
_entity.id
_entity.type
_entity.pdbx_description
1 polymer ?
#
loop_
_entity_poly.entity_id
_entity_poly.type
_entity_poly.pdbx_seq_one_letter_code
_entity_poly.pdbx_strand_id
1 'polypeptide(L)'
;MKIFSVETPVYYDDGKSLIGVFFENEHRIYIKYKDIPKDFINALIAAEDKNFFRHFGIDPLSILRAAYVNFRAKKIIQGGSTLTQQTAKNLFKRKGRTFPAKFRELIQALKLEAHYSKEEILEFFTNQFYVSGTGRGLAIAAKYFFDKPVDQLSLLECAFIAGSVRAPNRYNPLIQPTEEKKKETLIRAVKRKNYVLRNMLKLGMISRSTYNRLIKESSPFKKGRIYYQLNVIMDFIREQLQTERFQKIFKDHGISNIATSGIKIYTTVNRDLQEASLRILRKHLSRLETKISGYDREKIQLRYSQMDISPVKEPKIGDFVFGKVEEKIDEGEKCGLLVRIGDTLGKVDYKGLMNMVIPYKKSKAGIWANPTERDVKEFLSQIEVGDLVYVYIRGKNPKDNFFLLDLEQKPEIQGGVIVSRNGKILAMVGGFENIYFNRAVEAQRQMGSIFKPLVFTAALQLGWNLLDPLENRRDVFVFQDQFYFPRPDHESPYKKVSLAWAGVKSENVASVWLLYHLCDKLSFSQFKKVAQLVDLAPRKNESYYSFQRRVRDSWGIIITEEDLREVAFEIAKEECITDLIFQGRTKEAEALRFLKYGKGFDEYRETLLQEREALDLQQIKPSLLKEYEIKDNILKNNFIRFLQLKSRMMDEWESLD
;
A
#
# COMPACT_ATOMS: atom_id res chain seq x y z
N MET A 1 -28.43 17.07 22.04
CA MET A 1 -27.84 15.72 22.19
C MET A 1 -27.39 15.27 20.80
N LYS A 2 -26.08 15.17 20.50
CA LYS A 2 -25.60 14.58 19.22
C LYS A 2 -25.79 13.06 19.31
N ILE A 3 -26.99 12.57 18.99
CA ILE A 3 -27.38 11.16 19.17
C ILE A 3 -26.83 10.27 18.03
N PHE A 4 -26.28 10.85 16.97
CA PHE A 4 -25.85 10.11 15.78
C PHE A 4 -24.33 10.05 15.67
N SER A 5 -23.78 8.85 15.80
CA SER A 5 -22.48 8.52 15.20
C SER A 5 -22.65 8.55 13.68
N VAL A 6 -22.00 9.50 13.03
CA VAL A 6 -21.98 9.63 11.56
C VAL A 6 -20.60 9.18 11.10
N GLU A 7 -20.58 8.29 10.11
CA GLU A 7 -19.32 7.79 9.56
C GLU A 7 -18.56 8.91 8.84
N THR A 8 -17.24 8.79 8.80
CA THR A 8 -16.35 9.78 8.17
C THR A 8 -15.87 9.27 6.81
N PRO A 9 -16.44 9.77 5.69
CA PRO A 9 -15.99 9.38 4.36
C PRO A 9 -14.64 9.99 3.98
N VAL A 10 -13.87 9.22 3.21
CA VAL A 10 -12.60 9.62 2.62
C VAL A 10 -12.72 9.60 1.10
N TYR A 11 -12.44 10.72 0.46
CA TYR A 11 -12.58 10.93 -0.98
C TYR A 11 -11.23 11.01 -1.70
N TYR A 12 -11.23 10.59 -2.96
CA TYR A 12 -10.18 10.92 -3.92
C TYR A 12 -10.15 12.43 -4.21
N ASP A 13 -9.19 12.86 -5.02
CA ASP A 13 -8.99 14.25 -5.45
C ASP A 13 -10.21 14.84 -6.21
N ASP A 14 -11.04 14.00 -6.82
CA ASP A 14 -12.29 14.41 -7.49
C ASP A 14 -13.40 14.87 -6.53
N GLY A 15 -13.23 14.64 -5.22
CA GLY A 15 -14.19 14.96 -4.18
C GLY A 15 -15.52 14.20 -4.24
N LYS A 16 -15.63 13.20 -5.11
CA LYS A 16 -16.87 12.42 -5.37
C LYS A 16 -16.66 10.93 -5.13
N SER A 17 -15.57 10.38 -5.67
CA SER A 17 -15.23 8.97 -5.52
C SER A 17 -14.71 8.69 -4.12
N LEU A 18 -15.23 7.65 -3.47
CA LEU A 18 -14.80 7.23 -2.14
C LEU A 18 -13.58 6.29 -2.22
N ILE A 19 -12.57 6.57 -1.40
CA ILE A 19 -11.47 5.65 -1.09
C ILE A 19 -11.94 4.64 -0.04
N GLY A 20 -12.64 5.13 0.98
CA GLY A 20 -13.08 4.36 2.12
C GLY A 20 -13.85 5.22 3.12
N VAL A 21 -14.18 4.61 4.25
CA VAL A 21 -14.93 5.28 5.33
C VAL A 21 -14.33 4.84 6.67
N PHE A 22 -14.18 5.77 7.60
CA PHE A 22 -13.92 5.48 9.01
C PHE A 22 -15.24 5.37 9.77
N PHE A 23 -15.42 4.25 10.45
CA PHE A 23 -16.59 3.92 11.25
C PHE A 23 -16.16 3.04 12.41
N GLU A 24 -16.89 3.10 13.51
CA GLU A 24 -16.53 2.39 14.74
C GLU A 24 -17.03 0.94 14.69
N ASN A 25 -18.35 0.73 14.81
CA ASN A 25 -18.97 -0.60 14.83
C ASN A 25 -20.09 -0.78 13.81
N GLU A 26 -20.62 0.31 13.24
CA GLU A 26 -21.85 0.28 12.45
C GLU A 26 -21.74 1.15 11.20
N HIS A 27 -22.10 0.59 10.05
CA HIS A 27 -22.13 1.26 8.76
C HIS A 27 -23.45 1.98 8.52
N ARG A 28 -23.42 3.28 8.21
CA ARG A 28 -24.60 4.16 8.13
C ARG A 28 -24.37 5.33 7.16
N ILE A 29 -25.20 5.39 6.11
CA ILE A 29 -25.36 6.60 5.30
C ILE A 29 -26.59 7.33 5.81
N TYR A 30 -26.38 8.51 6.41
CA TYR A 30 -27.46 9.31 6.98
C TYR A 30 -28.26 10.04 5.90
N ILE A 31 -29.59 9.98 5.99
CA ILE A 31 -30.53 10.58 5.05
C ILE A 31 -31.51 11.46 5.82
N LYS A 32 -31.76 12.67 5.32
CA LYS A 32 -32.78 13.56 5.88
C LYS A 32 -34.18 13.14 5.43
N TYR A 33 -35.21 13.46 6.20
CA TYR A 33 -36.60 13.10 5.94
C TYR A 33 -37.07 13.47 4.53
N LYS A 34 -36.65 14.65 4.06
CA LYS A 34 -37.00 15.18 2.72
C LYS A 34 -36.49 14.30 1.57
N ASP A 35 -35.41 13.56 1.80
CA ASP A 35 -34.77 12.69 0.81
C ASP A 35 -35.24 11.23 0.92
N ILE A 36 -36.16 10.93 1.87
CA ILE A 36 -36.75 9.60 2.01
C ILE A 36 -37.89 9.44 0.98
N PRO A 37 -37.92 8.35 0.18
CA PRO A 37 -38.97 8.12 -0.79
C PRO A 37 -40.33 8.02 -0.11
N LYS A 38 -41.32 8.76 -0.62
CA LYS A 38 -42.71 8.71 -0.11
C LYS A 38 -43.26 7.29 -0.09
N ASP A 39 -42.91 6.49 -1.10
CA ASP A 39 -43.30 5.08 -1.19
C ASP A 39 -42.75 4.26 -0.03
N PHE A 40 -41.52 4.54 0.43
CA PHE A 40 -40.94 3.87 1.59
C PHE A 40 -41.66 4.27 2.88
N ILE A 41 -41.93 5.57 3.08
CA ILE A 41 -42.67 6.08 4.24
C ILE A 41 -44.04 5.40 4.32
N ASN A 42 -44.78 5.39 3.22
CA ASN A 42 -46.10 4.76 3.12
C ASN A 42 -46.03 3.25 3.39
N ALA A 43 -45.06 2.56 2.80
CA ALA A 43 -44.87 1.13 3.01
C ALA A 43 -44.55 0.79 4.47
N LEU A 44 -43.70 1.59 5.12
CA LEU A 44 -43.30 1.40 6.52
C LEU A 44 -44.49 1.60 7.46
N ILE A 45 -45.25 2.69 7.28
CA ILE A 45 -46.46 2.98 8.07
C ILE A 45 -47.51 1.88 7.87
N ALA A 46 -47.74 1.45 6.61
CA ALA A 46 -48.69 0.38 6.32
C ALA A 46 -48.29 -0.98 6.93
N ALA A 47 -46.98 -1.24 7.06
CA ALA A 47 -46.45 -2.49 7.55
C ALA A 47 -46.37 -2.57 9.08
N GLU A 48 -45.94 -1.48 9.72
CA GLU A 48 -45.55 -1.46 11.14
C GLU A 48 -46.54 -0.66 12.00
N ASP A 49 -47.02 0.50 11.56
CA ASP A 49 -47.79 1.42 12.41
C ASP A 49 -48.77 2.32 11.64
N LYS A 50 -50.00 1.84 11.43
CA LYS A 50 -51.01 2.50 10.57
C LYS A 50 -51.51 3.83 11.10
N ASN A 51 -51.41 4.04 12.41
CA ASN A 51 -51.89 5.25 13.08
C ASN A 51 -50.73 6.17 13.50
N PHE A 52 -49.53 5.95 12.95
CA PHE A 52 -48.29 6.61 13.39
C PHE A 52 -48.43 8.13 13.60
N PHE A 53 -49.03 8.83 12.64
CA PHE A 53 -49.19 10.29 12.70
C PHE A 53 -50.29 10.77 13.66
N ARG A 54 -51.17 9.87 14.14
CA ARG A 54 -52.32 10.23 14.98
C ARG A 54 -52.10 9.98 16.47
N HIS A 55 -51.26 9.02 16.82
CA HIS A 55 -51.03 8.64 18.22
C HIS A 55 -49.80 9.35 18.79
N PHE A 56 -49.69 9.48 20.11
CA PHE A 56 -48.53 10.08 20.78
C PHE A 56 -47.67 8.99 21.45
N GLY A 57 -46.71 8.43 20.72
CA GLY A 57 -45.77 7.40 21.21
C GLY A 57 -46.35 6.00 21.42
N ILE A 58 -47.62 5.87 21.80
CA ILE A 58 -48.35 4.60 21.96
C ILE A 58 -49.69 4.62 21.25
N ASP A 59 -50.11 3.46 20.74
CA ASP A 59 -51.45 3.24 20.20
C ASP A 59 -52.23 2.28 21.13
N PRO A 60 -53.06 2.81 22.05
CA PRO A 60 -53.86 2.00 22.97
C PRO A 60 -54.79 1.02 22.27
N LEU A 61 -55.39 1.42 21.14
CA LEU A 61 -56.27 0.57 20.35
C LEU A 61 -55.50 -0.61 19.75
N SER A 62 -54.27 -0.38 19.29
CA SER A 62 -53.41 -1.45 18.76
C SER A 62 -52.88 -2.38 19.86
N ILE A 63 -52.62 -1.87 21.07
CA ILE A 63 -52.23 -2.68 22.23
C ILE A 63 -53.38 -3.58 22.65
N LEU A 64 -54.61 -3.04 22.83
CA LEU A 64 -55.79 -3.81 23.21
C LEU A 64 -56.13 -4.89 22.17
N ARG A 65 -56.08 -4.53 20.88
CA ARG A 65 -56.29 -5.49 19.78
C ARG A 65 -55.26 -6.62 19.81
N ALA A 66 -53.98 -6.30 19.99
CA ALA A 66 -52.92 -7.30 20.06
C ALA A 66 -53.07 -8.20 21.30
N ALA A 67 -53.48 -7.64 22.45
CA ALA A 67 -53.74 -8.40 23.67
C ALA A 67 -54.88 -9.42 23.47
N TYR A 68 -56.01 -9.00 22.88
CA TYR A 68 -57.13 -9.88 22.58
C TYR A 68 -56.76 -11.03 21.64
N VAL A 69 -56.04 -10.72 20.55
CA VAL A 69 -55.59 -11.73 19.57
C VAL A 69 -54.61 -12.72 20.20
N ASN A 70 -53.66 -12.24 21.00
CA ASN A 70 -52.67 -13.10 21.66
C ASN A 70 -53.30 -13.99 22.74
N PHE A 71 -54.30 -13.47 23.47
CA PHE A 71 -55.07 -14.24 24.44
C PHE A 71 -55.82 -15.39 23.77
N ARG A 72 -56.56 -15.10 22.69
CA ARG A 72 -57.29 -16.13 21.92
C ARG A 72 -56.37 -17.19 21.32
N ALA A 73 -55.15 -16.80 20.95
CA ALA A 73 -54.18 -17.68 20.30
C ALA A 73 -53.30 -18.49 21.27
N LYS A 74 -53.33 -18.20 22.57
CA LYS A 74 -52.40 -18.72 23.60
C LYS A 74 -50.90 -18.59 23.23
N LYS A 75 -50.56 -17.74 22.26
CA LYS A 75 -49.20 -17.44 21.80
C LYS A 75 -49.13 -16.03 21.22
N ILE A 76 -47.95 -15.44 21.22
CA ILE A 76 -47.74 -14.09 20.66
C ILE A 76 -47.82 -14.17 19.13
N ILE A 77 -48.96 -13.77 18.57
CA ILE A 77 -49.20 -13.69 17.12
C ILE A 77 -48.98 -12.26 16.61
N GLN A 78 -49.44 -11.26 17.36
CA GLN A 78 -49.43 -9.85 16.95
C GLN A 78 -48.68 -8.99 17.98
N GLY A 79 -47.79 -8.12 17.48
CA GLY A 79 -47.12 -7.11 18.30
C GLY A 79 -47.94 -5.83 18.34
N GLY A 80 -47.94 -5.14 19.49
CA GLY A 80 -48.60 -3.85 19.67
C GLY A 80 -47.63 -2.69 19.87
N SER A 81 -46.37 -2.81 19.43
CA SER A 81 -45.36 -1.77 19.59
C SER A 81 -45.40 -0.78 18.42
N THR A 82 -45.36 0.51 18.72
CA THR A 82 -45.40 1.61 17.74
C THR A 82 -44.03 1.85 17.10
N LEU A 83 -44.00 2.58 15.99
CA LEU A 83 -42.75 2.99 15.34
C LEU A 83 -41.88 3.84 16.27
N THR A 84 -42.49 4.71 17.08
CA THR A 84 -41.79 5.51 18.10
C THR A 84 -41.13 4.64 19.16
N GLN A 85 -41.81 3.59 19.64
CA GLN A 85 -41.22 2.63 20.58
C GLN A 85 -40.05 1.86 19.95
N GLN A 86 -40.19 1.44 18.69
CA GLN A 86 -39.09 0.80 17.97
C GLN A 86 -37.90 1.77 17.76
N THR A 87 -38.17 3.06 17.53
CA THR A 87 -37.15 4.11 17.40
C THR A 87 -36.41 4.31 18.72
N ALA A 88 -37.14 4.45 19.84
CA ALA A 88 -36.57 4.56 21.17
C ALA A 88 -35.69 3.35 21.52
N LYS A 89 -36.18 2.14 21.24
CA LYS A 89 -35.45 0.89 21.44
C LYS A 89 -34.10 0.88 20.71
N ASN A 90 -34.07 1.35 19.47
CA ASN A 90 -32.87 1.36 18.64
C ASN A 90 -31.89 2.47 19.05
N LEU A 91 -32.38 3.70 19.30
CA LEU A 91 -31.55 4.84 19.71
C LEU A 91 -30.90 4.63 21.08
N PHE A 92 -31.66 4.15 22.06
CA PHE A 92 -31.18 3.97 23.43
C PHE A 92 -30.60 2.57 23.71
N LYS A 93 -30.37 1.77 22.65
CA LYS A 93 -29.74 0.44 22.69
C LYS A 93 -30.22 -0.44 23.87
N ARG A 94 -31.54 -0.67 23.93
CA ARG A 94 -32.17 -1.39 25.06
C ARG A 94 -31.53 -2.77 25.30
N LYS A 95 -31.00 -3.00 26.51
CA LYS A 95 -30.49 -4.31 26.96
C LYS A 95 -31.61 -5.12 27.63
N GLY A 96 -31.91 -6.30 27.10
CA GLY A 96 -32.82 -7.29 27.72
C GLY A 96 -34.30 -7.21 27.30
N ARG A 97 -35.01 -8.33 27.48
CA ARG A 97 -36.44 -8.53 27.11
C ARG A 97 -37.43 -8.42 28.29
N THR A 98 -36.98 -7.98 29.45
CA THR A 98 -37.78 -7.93 30.67
C THR A 98 -38.87 -6.84 30.64
N PHE A 99 -39.90 -6.99 31.48
CA PHE A 99 -40.97 -5.99 31.64
C PHE A 99 -40.45 -4.60 32.03
N PRO A 100 -39.50 -4.45 32.99
CA PRO A 100 -38.93 -3.15 33.32
C PRO A 100 -38.20 -2.48 32.13
N ALA A 101 -37.47 -3.25 31.33
CA ALA A 101 -36.81 -2.73 30.12
C ALA A 101 -37.84 -2.24 29.08
N LYS A 102 -38.98 -2.91 28.98
CA LYS A 102 -40.08 -2.52 28.09
C LYS A 102 -40.83 -1.27 28.58
N PHE A 103 -40.95 -1.11 29.90
CA PHE A 103 -41.49 0.12 30.50
C PHE A 103 -40.56 1.33 30.30
N ARG A 104 -39.23 1.14 30.42
CA ARG A 104 -38.25 2.19 30.08
C ARG A 104 -38.33 2.61 28.60
N GLU A 105 -38.50 1.65 27.69
CA GLU A 105 -38.70 1.93 26.25
C GLU A 105 -39.96 2.77 26.02
N LEU A 106 -41.05 2.47 26.73
CA LEU A 106 -42.29 3.26 26.68
C LEU A 106 -42.04 4.72 27.09
N ILE A 107 -41.38 4.94 28.23
CA ILE A 107 -41.06 6.29 28.71
C ILE A 107 -40.16 7.03 27.71
N GLN A 108 -39.16 6.34 27.15
CA GLN A 108 -38.26 6.92 26.15
C GLN A 108 -39.01 7.29 24.86
N ALA A 109 -39.99 6.48 24.43
CA ALA A 109 -40.82 6.79 23.28
C ALA A 109 -41.68 8.05 23.52
N LEU A 110 -42.28 8.19 24.70
CA LEU A 110 -43.03 9.40 25.08
C LEU A 110 -42.12 10.64 25.15
N LYS A 111 -40.90 10.48 25.67
CA LYS A 111 -39.90 11.56 25.69
C LYS A 111 -39.49 11.99 24.28
N LEU A 112 -39.32 11.06 23.34
CA LEU A 112 -39.03 11.38 21.95
C LEU A 112 -40.16 12.21 21.32
N GLU A 113 -41.41 11.80 21.52
CA GLU A 113 -42.59 12.50 20.96
C GLU A 113 -42.81 13.89 21.56
N ALA A 114 -42.36 14.12 22.79
CA ALA A 114 -42.41 15.42 23.42
C ALA A 114 -41.36 16.41 22.87
N HIS A 115 -40.26 15.93 22.29
CA HIS A 115 -39.13 16.76 21.86
C HIS A 115 -38.94 16.81 20.34
N TYR A 116 -39.46 15.84 19.60
CA TYR A 116 -39.27 15.69 18.17
C TYR A 116 -40.59 15.49 17.45
N SER A 117 -40.71 16.08 16.27
CA SER A 117 -41.83 15.88 15.37
C SER A 117 -41.89 14.43 14.86
N LYS A 118 -43.06 14.04 14.33
CA LYS A 118 -43.25 12.72 13.69
C LYS A 118 -42.29 12.48 12.54
N GLU A 119 -41.98 13.52 11.78
CA GLU A 119 -41.06 13.46 10.65
C GLU A 119 -39.62 13.18 11.12
N GLU A 120 -39.16 13.86 12.17
CA GLU A 120 -37.85 13.61 12.79
C GLU A 120 -37.76 12.21 13.40
N ILE A 121 -38.82 11.74 14.08
CA ILE A 121 -38.85 10.37 14.62
C ILE A 121 -38.74 9.33 13.49
N LEU A 122 -39.42 9.58 12.36
CA LEU A 122 -39.35 8.69 11.19
C LEU A 122 -37.97 8.76 10.51
N GLU A 123 -37.35 9.94 10.45
CA GLU A 123 -35.97 10.13 10.03
C GLU A 123 -35.00 9.32 10.92
N PHE A 124 -35.16 9.40 12.24
CA PHE A 124 -34.33 8.65 13.18
C PHE A 124 -34.50 7.15 12.99
N PHE A 125 -35.73 6.67 12.86
CA PHE A 125 -36.01 5.26 12.60
C PHE A 125 -35.33 4.78 11.32
N THR A 126 -35.51 5.54 10.23
CA THR A 126 -35.04 5.21 8.88
C THR A 126 -33.52 5.10 8.81
N ASN A 127 -32.80 5.84 9.65
CA ASN A 127 -31.33 5.80 9.72
C ASN A 127 -30.78 4.76 10.72
N GLN A 128 -31.63 4.09 11.50
CA GLN A 128 -31.20 3.28 12.65
C GLN A 128 -31.56 1.80 12.57
N PHE A 129 -32.51 1.40 11.73
CA PHE A 129 -32.91 -0.01 11.69
C PHE A 129 -31.80 -0.91 11.15
N TYR A 130 -31.70 -2.11 11.69
CA TYR A 130 -30.68 -3.09 11.31
C TYR A 130 -30.93 -3.65 9.90
N VAL A 131 -29.89 -3.82 9.09
CA VAL A 131 -29.97 -4.43 7.75
C VAL A 131 -29.29 -5.80 7.75
N SER A 132 -27.97 -5.83 7.89
CA SER A 132 -27.14 -7.04 7.90
C SER A 132 -25.73 -6.71 8.39
N GLY A 133 -25.05 -7.66 9.05
CA GLY A 133 -23.70 -7.44 9.57
C GLY A 133 -23.62 -6.22 10.48
N THR A 134 -22.82 -5.23 10.08
CA THR A 134 -22.69 -3.92 10.74
C THR A 134 -23.56 -2.83 10.11
N GLY A 135 -24.24 -3.10 8.99
CA GLY A 135 -25.01 -2.12 8.22
C GLY A 135 -26.37 -1.75 8.82
N ARG A 136 -26.69 -0.45 8.87
CA ARG A 136 -27.96 0.08 9.36
C ARG A 136 -28.54 1.20 8.49
N GLY A 137 -29.87 1.27 8.46
CA GLY A 137 -30.65 2.31 7.80
C GLY A 137 -31.01 2.05 6.33
N LEU A 138 -31.86 2.92 5.79
CA LEU A 138 -32.43 2.78 4.44
C LEU A 138 -31.41 2.87 3.33
N ALA A 139 -30.46 3.81 3.37
CA ALA A 139 -29.45 3.91 2.32
C ALA A 139 -28.56 2.68 2.25
N ILE A 140 -28.18 2.14 3.41
CA ILE A 140 -27.45 0.87 3.46
C ILE A 140 -28.33 -0.26 2.94
N ALA A 141 -29.63 -0.32 3.27
CA ALA A 141 -30.54 -1.34 2.75
C ALA A 141 -30.71 -1.27 1.22
N ALA A 142 -30.87 -0.07 0.67
CA ALA A 142 -30.99 0.17 -0.77
C ALA A 142 -29.74 -0.33 -1.52
N LYS A 143 -28.56 0.03 -1.00
CA LYS A 143 -27.29 -0.43 -1.54
C LYS A 143 -27.13 -1.95 -1.36
N TYR A 144 -27.49 -2.48 -0.20
CA TYR A 144 -27.35 -3.90 0.11
C TYR A 144 -28.14 -4.82 -0.82
N PHE A 145 -29.45 -4.55 -0.94
CA PHE A 145 -30.38 -5.47 -1.60
C PHE A 145 -30.47 -5.21 -3.11
N PHE A 146 -30.24 -3.98 -3.55
CA PHE A 146 -30.54 -3.54 -4.92
C PHE A 146 -29.38 -2.81 -5.62
N ASP A 147 -28.30 -2.49 -4.91
CA ASP A 147 -27.16 -1.70 -5.41
C ASP A 147 -27.56 -0.29 -5.91
N LYS A 148 -28.64 0.28 -5.38
CA LYS A 148 -29.22 1.56 -5.81
C LYS A 148 -29.08 2.66 -4.75
N PRO A 149 -29.01 3.94 -5.15
CA PRO A 149 -29.29 5.04 -4.25
C PRO A 149 -30.78 5.07 -3.88
N VAL A 150 -31.10 5.77 -2.79
CA VAL A 150 -32.42 5.70 -2.15
C VAL A 150 -33.53 6.34 -2.99
N ASP A 151 -33.21 7.41 -3.70
CA ASP A 151 -34.08 8.13 -4.63
C ASP A 151 -34.47 7.29 -5.86
N GLN A 152 -33.75 6.21 -6.16
CA GLN A 152 -34.02 5.30 -7.27
C GLN A 152 -34.75 4.01 -6.86
N LEU A 153 -35.20 3.91 -5.60
CA LEU A 153 -35.97 2.77 -5.14
C LEU A 153 -37.39 2.79 -5.72
N SER A 154 -37.78 1.69 -6.35
CA SER A 154 -39.15 1.45 -6.76
C SER A 154 -40.07 1.15 -5.56
N LEU A 155 -41.36 1.37 -5.73
CA LEU A 155 -42.39 1.00 -4.75
C LEU A 155 -42.28 -0.47 -4.28
N LEU A 156 -41.91 -1.39 -5.18
CA LEU A 156 -41.73 -2.81 -4.87
C LEU A 156 -40.56 -3.02 -3.90
N GLU A 157 -39.44 -2.37 -4.18
CA GLU A 157 -38.21 -2.43 -3.37
C GLU A 157 -38.43 -1.76 -2.01
N CYS A 158 -39.12 -0.62 -1.98
CA CYS A 158 -39.57 0.05 -0.77
C CYS A 158 -40.44 -0.87 0.11
N ALA A 159 -41.44 -1.54 -0.48
CA ALA A 159 -42.30 -2.47 0.23
C ALA A 159 -41.55 -3.69 0.78
N PHE A 160 -40.54 -4.19 0.05
CA PHE A 160 -39.67 -5.25 0.52
C PHE A 160 -38.81 -4.81 1.71
N ILE A 161 -38.12 -3.66 1.62
CA ILE A 161 -37.27 -3.15 2.70
C ILE A 161 -38.12 -2.91 3.96
N ALA A 162 -39.25 -2.20 3.82
CA ALA A 162 -40.17 -1.92 4.92
C ALA A 162 -40.68 -3.20 5.59
N GLY A 163 -41.04 -4.22 4.80
CA GLY A 163 -41.47 -5.52 5.32
C GLY A 163 -40.38 -6.28 6.07
N SER A 164 -39.11 -6.04 5.71
CA SER A 164 -37.94 -6.73 6.26
C SER A 164 -37.47 -6.15 7.59
N VAL A 165 -37.78 -4.89 7.89
CA VAL A 165 -37.30 -4.17 9.10
C VAL A 165 -37.58 -4.93 10.41
N ARG A 166 -38.75 -5.58 10.53
CA ARG A 166 -39.15 -6.31 11.74
C ARG A 166 -38.24 -7.50 12.07
N ALA A 167 -37.71 -8.17 11.04
CA ALA A 167 -36.85 -9.34 11.20
C ALA A 167 -35.89 -9.46 10.01
N PRO A 168 -34.86 -8.59 9.92
CA PRO A 168 -34.04 -8.44 8.71
C PRO A 168 -33.38 -9.76 8.29
N ASN A 169 -32.74 -10.49 9.22
CA ASN A 169 -32.11 -11.77 8.94
C ASN A 169 -33.10 -12.86 8.49
N ARG A 170 -34.37 -12.80 8.93
CA ARG A 170 -35.38 -13.82 8.57
C ARG A 170 -35.83 -13.70 7.11
N TYR A 171 -35.75 -12.50 6.54
CA TYR A 171 -36.21 -12.19 5.19
C TYR A 171 -35.04 -11.93 4.23
N ASN A 172 -33.80 -12.09 4.69
CA ASN A 172 -32.61 -11.81 3.91
C ASN A 172 -32.09 -13.09 3.20
N PRO A 173 -32.28 -13.23 1.88
CA PRO A 173 -31.80 -14.39 1.13
C PRO A 173 -30.27 -14.38 0.93
N LEU A 174 -29.59 -13.25 1.16
CA LEU A 174 -28.17 -13.03 0.82
C LEU A 174 -27.17 -13.55 1.86
N ILE A 175 -27.67 -14.00 3.02
CA ILE A 175 -26.87 -14.54 4.14
C ILE A 175 -27.05 -16.05 4.32
N GLN A 176 -27.84 -16.70 3.45
CA GLN A 176 -28.15 -18.12 3.61
C GLN A 176 -27.02 -18.99 3.05
N PRO A 177 -26.59 -20.04 3.79
CA PRO A 177 -25.43 -20.85 3.42
C PRO A 177 -25.70 -21.86 2.30
N THR A 178 -26.96 -22.26 2.09
CA THR A 178 -27.36 -23.25 1.07
C THR A 178 -28.47 -22.71 0.17
N GLU A 179 -28.56 -23.23 -1.05
CA GLU A 179 -29.56 -22.79 -2.04
C GLU A 179 -31.00 -23.15 -1.62
N GLU A 180 -31.23 -24.23 -0.87
CA GLU A 180 -32.54 -24.59 -0.33
C GLU A 180 -33.03 -23.54 0.68
N LYS A 181 -32.16 -23.16 1.63
CA LYS A 181 -32.47 -22.13 2.64
C LYS A 181 -32.70 -20.76 1.99
N LYS A 182 -31.98 -20.48 0.91
CA LYS A 182 -32.17 -19.26 0.11
C LYS A 182 -33.54 -19.25 -0.57
N LYS A 183 -33.97 -20.34 -1.20
CA LYS A 183 -35.32 -20.47 -1.78
C LYS A 183 -36.42 -20.31 -0.73
N GLU A 184 -36.29 -20.97 0.42
CA GLU A 184 -37.26 -20.80 1.53
C GLU A 184 -37.34 -19.36 2.02
N THR A 185 -36.18 -18.72 2.19
CA THR A 185 -36.10 -17.33 2.65
C THR A 185 -36.71 -16.38 1.62
N LEU A 186 -36.49 -16.62 0.33
CA LEU A 186 -37.13 -15.88 -0.76
C LEU A 186 -38.66 -15.98 -0.69
N ILE A 187 -39.20 -17.18 -0.45
CA ILE A 187 -40.65 -17.37 -0.29
C ILE A 187 -41.19 -16.57 0.89
N ARG A 188 -40.48 -16.57 2.04
CA ARG A 188 -40.87 -15.77 3.23
C ARG A 188 -40.81 -14.27 2.94
N ALA A 189 -39.76 -13.81 2.26
CA ALA A 189 -39.59 -12.45 1.80
C ALA A 189 -40.74 -11.99 0.89
N VAL A 190 -41.09 -12.79 -0.12
CA VAL A 190 -42.20 -12.50 -1.05
C VAL A 190 -43.54 -12.44 -0.30
N LYS A 191 -43.80 -13.39 0.61
CA LYS A 191 -45.02 -13.35 1.45
C LYS A 191 -45.09 -12.08 2.29
N ARG A 192 -43.96 -11.64 2.86
CA ARG A 192 -43.90 -10.42 3.68
C ARG A 192 -44.06 -9.16 2.82
N LYS A 193 -43.42 -9.07 1.66
CA LYS A 193 -43.62 -8.01 0.66
C LYS A 193 -45.11 -7.88 0.29
N ASN A 194 -45.75 -8.99 -0.05
CA ASN A 194 -47.16 -9.02 -0.44
C ASN A 194 -48.09 -8.61 0.71
N TYR A 195 -47.72 -8.93 1.96
CA TYR A 195 -48.44 -8.43 3.14
C TYR A 195 -48.39 -6.90 3.25
N VAL A 196 -47.22 -6.28 3.01
CA VAL A 196 -47.06 -4.81 3.01
C VAL A 196 -47.92 -4.18 1.92
N LEU A 197 -47.79 -4.66 0.68
CA LEU A 197 -48.58 -4.17 -0.46
C LEU A 197 -50.09 -4.28 -0.21
N ARG A 198 -50.55 -5.37 0.43
CA ARG A 198 -51.97 -5.56 0.76
C ARG A 198 -52.44 -4.54 1.80
N ASN A 199 -51.61 -4.20 2.78
CA ASN A 199 -51.93 -3.17 3.77
C ASN A 199 -51.95 -1.78 3.14
N MET A 200 -51.02 -1.47 2.23
CA MET A 200 -51.01 -0.22 1.48
C MET A 200 -52.30 -0.05 0.66
N LEU A 201 -52.75 -1.12 0.00
CA LEU A 201 -54.03 -1.11 -0.72
C LEU A 201 -55.23 -0.85 0.22
N LYS A 202 -55.28 -1.52 1.37
CA LYS A 202 -56.37 -1.31 2.36
C LYS A 202 -56.42 0.11 2.92
N LEU A 203 -55.28 0.80 2.95
CA LEU A 203 -55.16 2.18 3.41
C LEU A 203 -55.31 3.20 2.27
N GLY A 204 -55.61 2.76 1.04
CA GLY A 204 -55.77 3.64 -0.12
C GLY A 204 -54.46 4.25 -0.64
N MET A 205 -53.30 3.76 -0.20
CA MET A 205 -51.99 4.29 -0.61
C MET A 205 -51.57 3.84 -2.02
N ILE A 206 -52.16 2.74 -2.52
CA ILE A 206 -51.92 2.22 -3.88
C ILE A 206 -53.25 1.78 -4.51
N SER A 207 -53.34 1.84 -5.83
CA SER A 207 -54.52 1.38 -6.57
C SER A 207 -54.59 -0.15 -6.67
N ARG A 208 -55.79 -0.69 -6.94
CA ARG A 208 -55.98 -2.13 -7.12
C ARG A 208 -55.20 -2.68 -8.33
N SER A 209 -55.09 -1.90 -9.41
CA SER A 209 -54.30 -2.25 -10.59
C SER A 209 -52.81 -2.35 -10.26
N THR A 210 -52.26 -1.37 -9.52
CA THR A 210 -50.87 -1.40 -9.05
C THR A 210 -50.61 -2.59 -8.14
N TYR A 211 -51.51 -2.88 -7.19
CA TYR A 211 -51.38 -4.07 -6.33
C TYR A 211 -51.33 -5.37 -7.13
N ASN A 212 -52.26 -5.58 -8.07
CA ASN A 212 -52.33 -6.80 -8.87
C ASN A 212 -51.08 -7.01 -9.76
N ARG A 213 -50.45 -5.92 -10.22
CA ARG A 213 -49.18 -5.96 -10.96
C ARG A 213 -48.01 -6.37 -10.05
N LEU A 214 -47.82 -5.64 -8.93
CA LEU A 214 -46.64 -5.79 -8.06
C LEU A 214 -46.58 -7.12 -7.28
N ILE A 215 -47.72 -7.77 -7.04
CA ILE A 215 -47.74 -9.11 -6.41
C ILE A 215 -47.22 -10.21 -7.32
N LYS A 216 -47.29 -10.03 -8.65
CA LYS A 216 -46.79 -10.98 -9.66
C LYS A 216 -45.32 -10.75 -10.00
N GLU A 217 -44.82 -9.55 -9.75
CA GLU A 217 -43.44 -9.15 -10.02
C GLU A 217 -42.47 -9.75 -8.98
N SER A 218 -41.36 -10.34 -9.44
CA SER A 218 -40.28 -10.80 -8.57
C SER A 218 -39.41 -9.60 -8.16
N SER A 219 -38.93 -9.59 -6.91
CA SER A 219 -38.02 -8.54 -6.46
C SER A 219 -36.63 -8.80 -7.06
N PRO A 220 -36.06 -7.89 -7.85
CA PRO A 220 -34.74 -8.11 -8.45
C PRO A 220 -33.67 -7.86 -7.39
N PHE A 221 -33.25 -8.89 -6.66
CA PHE A 221 -32.12 -8.76 -5.74
C PHE A 221 -30.82 -8.60 -6.54
N LYS A 222 -30.16 -7.46 -6.37
CA LYS A 222 -28.82 -7.19 -6.92
C LYS A 222 -27.93 -6.81 -5.74
N LYS A 223 -27.25 -7.80 -5.17
CA LYS A 223 -26.44 -7.61 -3.95
C LYS A 223 -25.35 -6.57 -4.21
N GLY A 224 -25.48 -5.39 -3.61
CA GLY A 224 -24.45 -4.37 -3.68
C GLY A 224 -23.29 -4.64 -2.72
N ARG A 225 -22.16 -3.96 -2.95
CA ARG A 225 -21.00 -4.01 -2.05
C ARG A 225 -21.20 -2.99 -0.92
N ILE A 226 -21.12 -3.44 0.33
CA ILE A 226 -21.18 -2.59 1.54
C ILE A 226 -19.81 -2.45 2.21
N TYR A 227 -18.92 -3.42 1.99
CA TYR A 227 -17.60 -3.41 2.58
C TYR A 227 -16.67 -2.54 1.71
N TYR A 228 -15.96 -1.62 2.36
CA TYR A 228 -14.80 -0.98 1.76
C TYR A 228 -13.65 -1.98 1.80
N GLN A 229 -12.96 -2.14 0.67
CA GLN A 229 -11.77 -2.99 0.64
C GLN A 229 -10.71 -2.36 1.53
N LEU A 230 -10.08 -3.20 2.36
CA LEU A 230 -8.85 -2.81 3.05
C LEU A 230 -7.87 -2.30 2.00
N ASN A 231 -7.21 -1.19 2.31
CA ASN A 231 -6.16 -0.65 1.48
C ASN A 231 -5.23 0.22 2.33
N VAL A 232 -3.95 0.22 1.96
CA VAL A 232 -2.91 0.91 2.72
C VAL A 232 -3.09 2.43 2.81
N ILE A 233 -3.85 3.05 1.89
CA ILE A 233 -4.11 4.50 1.93
C ILE A 233 -4.97 4.84 3.14
N MET A 234 -6.01 4.05 3.42
CA MET A 234 -6.86 4.27 4.60
C MET A 234 -6.07 4.11 5.90
N ASP A 235 -5.12 3.17 5.94
CA ASP A 235 -4.24 2.95 7.09
C ASP A 235 -3.27 4.13 7.27
N PHE A 236 -2.60 4.57 6.20
CA PHE A 236 -1.75 5.75 6.20
C PHE A 236 -2.52 7.01 6.64
N ILE A 237 -3.72 7.24 6.11
CA ILE A 237 -4.56 8.37 6.53
C ILE A 237 -4.89 8.27 8.01
N ARG A 238 -5.23 7.08 8.53
CA ARG A 238 -5.49 6.90 9.96
C ARG A 238 -4.29 7.33 10.81
N GLU A 239 -3.08 6.93 10.43
CA GLU A 239 -1.84 7.33 11.10
C GLU A 239 -1.60 8.84 11.02
N GLN A 240 -1.79 9.44 9.84
CA GLN A 240 -1.64 10.90 9.68
C GLN A 240 -2.62 11.67 10.59
N LEU A 241 -3.86 11.19 10.73
CA LEU A 241 -4.85 11.80 11.63
C LEU A 241 -4.53 11.58 13.12
N GLN A 242 -3.63 10.66 13.46
CA GLN A 242 -3.14 10.44 14.83
C GLN A 242 -1.94 11.34 15.18
N THR A 243 -1.34 12.03 14.21
CA THR A 243 -0.25 12.98 14.49
C THR A 243 -0.71 14.14 15.39
N GLU A 244 0.22 14.68 16.18
CA GLU A 244 -0.05 15.80 17.11
C GLU A 244 -0.75 16.98 16.44
N ARG A 245 -0.37 17.29 15.20
CA ARG A 245 -0.97 18.35 14.38
C ARG A 245 -2.48 18.16 14.25
N PHE A 246 -2.93 16.98 13.85
CA PHE A 246 -4.36 16.69 13.64
C PHE A 246 -5.08 16.50 14.98
N GLN A 247 -4.46 15.87 15.96
CA GLN A 247 -5.03 15.71 17.30
C GLN A 247 -5.35 17.07 17.94
N LYS A 248 -4.47 18.06 17.78
CA LYS A 248 -4.73 19.43 18.24
C LYS A 248 -5.93 20.04 17.52
N ILE A 249 -5.98 19.94 16.19
CA ILE A 249 -7.11 20.45 15.38
C ILE A 249 -8.43 19.82 15.82
N PHE A 250 -8.46 18.50 16.04
CA PHE A 250 -9.67 17.79 16.47
C PHE A 250 -10.13 18.22 17.85
N LYS A 251 -9.19 18.37 18.80
CA LYS A 251 -9.49 18.87 20.15
C LYS A 251 -10.10 20.27 20.10
N ASP A 252 -9.51 21.16 19.30
CA ASP A 252 -9.99 22.55 19.14
C ASP A 252 -11.41 22.61 18.53
N HIS A 253 -11.80 21.61 17.73
CA HIS A 253 -13.13 21.50 17.12
C HIS A 253 -14.09 20.57 17.88
N GLY A 254 -13.71 20.08 19.07
CA GLY A 254 -14.55 19.19 19.88
C GLY A 254 -14.81 17.81 19.24
N ILE A 255 -13.91 17.35 18.38
CA ILE A 255 -13.95 16.03 17.73
C ILE A 255 -13.16 15.06 18.60
N SER A 256 -13.86 14.20 19.33
CA SER A 256 -13.24 13.18 20.20
C SER A 256 -12.97 11.84 19.50
N ASN A 257 -13.74 11.52 18.45
CA ASN A 257 -13.56 10.28 17.68
C ASN A 257 -13.88 10.54 16.20
N ILE A 258 -12.87 10.34 15.34
CA ILE A 258 -12.97 10.55 13.89
C ILE A 258 -14.03 9.65 13.28
N ALA A 259 -14.10 8.38 13.71
CA ALA A 259 -14.99 7.37 13.15
C ALA A 259 -16.48 7.65 13.39
N THR A 260 -16.81 8.59 14.28
CA THR A 260 -18.19 8.96 14.62
C THR A 260 -18.49 10.44 14.44
N SER A 261 -17.52 11.21 13.96
CA SER A 261 -17.59 12.68 13.85
C SER A 261 -18.39 13.20 12.65
N GLY A 262 -18.51 12.41 11.59
CA GLY A 262 -19.16 12.81 10.34
C GLY A 262 -18.38 13.82 9.51
N ILE A 263 -17.09 14.04 9.78
CA ILE A 263 -16.26 14.91 8.95
C ILE A 263 -16.06 14.29 7.56
N LYS A 264 -15.70 15.12 6.58
CA LYS A 264 -15.34 14.65 5.23
C LYS A 264 -13.85 14.86 5.01
N ILE A 265 -13.16 13.81 4.59
CA ILE A 265 -11.71 13.86 4.32
C ILE A 265 -11.53 13.86 2.81
N TYR A 266 -10.85 14.88 2.29
CA TYR A 266 -10.49 15.00 0.89
C TYR A 266 -8.98 14.80 0.76
N THR A 267 -8.58 13.92 -0.15
CA THR A 267 -7.16 13.56 -0.33
C THR A 267 -6.61 14.14 -1.63
N THR A 268 -5.29 14.06 -1.80
CA THR A 268 -4.62 14.36 -3.08
C THR A 268 -4.51 13.16 -4.00
N VAL A 269 -5.00 11.99 -3.56
CA VAL A 269 -4.87 10.74 -4.31
C VAL A 269 -5.79 10.82 -5.52
N ASN A 270 -5.22 10.61 -6.70
CA ASN A 270 -5.96 10.53 -7.94
C ASN A 270 -6.36 9.07 -8.20
N ARG A 271 -7.65 8.85 -8.49
CA ARG A 271 -8.20 7.51 -8.65
C ARG A 271 -7.57 6.75 -9.81
N ASP A 272 -7.46 7.37 -10.98
CA ASP A 272 -6.95 6.72 -12.19
C ASP A 272 -5.46 6.38 -12.03
N LEU A 273 -4.68 7.29 -11.44
CA LEU A 273 -3.28 7.03 -11.13
C LEU A 273 -3.12 5.93 -10.07
N GLN A 274 -4.00 5.88 -9.06
CA GLN A 274 -3.98 4.84 -8.04
C GLN A 274 -4.26 3.45 -8.64
N GLU A 275 -5.33 3.32 -9.41
CA GLU A 275 -5.71 2.07 -10.07
C GLU A 275 -4.64 1.64 -11.09
N ALA A 276 -4.10 2.60 -11.87
CA ALA A 276 -3.02 2.33 -12.82
C ALA A 276 -1.73 1.89 -12.13
N SER A 277 -1.33 2.53 -11.02
CA SER A 277 -0.11 2.20 -10.28
C SER A 277 -0.18 0.79 -9.70
N LEU A 278 -1.32 0.42 -9.11
CA LEU A 278 -1.52 -0.93 -8.57
C LEU A 278 -1.45 -1.99 -9.68
N ARG A 279 -2.12 -1.72 -10.80
CA ARG A 279 -2.10 -2.62 -11.97
C ARG A 279 -0.69 -2.80 -12.53
N ILE A 280 0.04 -1.69 -12.73
CA ILE A 280 1.41 -1.71 -13.26
C ILE A 280 2.32 -2.46 -12.31
N LEU A 281 2.26 -2.18 -11.00
CA LEU A 281 3.05 -2.89 -10.01
C LEU A 281 2.83 -4.40 -10.09
N ARG A 282 1.58 -4.85 -10.11
CA ARG A 282 1.24 -6.28 -10.21
C ARG A 282 1.81 -6.95 -11.45
N LYS A 283 1.67 -6.32 -12.62
CA LYS A 283 2.24 -6.83 -13.89
C LYS A 283 3.77 -6.91 -13.84
N HIS A 284 4.43 -5.89 -13.31
CA HIS A 284 5.88 -5.86 -13.24
C HIS A 284 6.44 -6.85 -12.23
N LEU A 285 5.81 -7.02 -11.06
CA LEU A 285 6.20 -8.03 -10.10
C LEU A 285 6.01 -9.44 -10.65
N SER A 286 4.89 -9.72 -11.35
CA SER A 286 4.66 -10.98 -12.06
C SER A 286 5.82 -11.33 -13.00
N ARG A 287 6.16 -10.40 -13.90
CA ARG A 287 7.25 -10.58 -14.87
C ARG A 287 8.62 -10.69 -14.22
N LEU A 288 8.86 -9.92 -13.16
CA LEU A 288 10.14 -9.93 -12.44
C LEU A 288 10.33 -11.24 -11.67
N GLU A 289 9.27 -11.79 -11.08
CA GLU A 289 9.28 -13.11 -10.44
C GLU A 289 9.74 -14.17 -11.46
N THR A 290 9.10 -14.24 -12.62
CA THR A 290 9.48 -15.21 -13.66
C THR A 290 10.89 -14.98 -14.19
N LYS A 291 11.33 -13.73 -14.27
CA LYS A 291 12.69 -13.40 -14.73
C LYS A 291 13.75 -13.88 -13.74
N ILE A 292 13.48 -13.83 -12.43
CA ILE A 292 14.41 -14.23 -11.36
C ILE A 292 14.34 -15.74 -11.12
N SER A 293 13.13 -16.25 -10.87
CA SER A 293 12.87 -17.61 -10.41
C SER A 293 12.64 -18.60 -11.57
N GLY A 294 12.48 -18.11 -12.80
CA GLY A 294 12.05 -18.91 -13.94
C GLY A 294 10.55 -19.26 -13.87
N TYR A 295 10.16 -20.25 -14.67
CA TYR A 295 8.81 -20.84 -14.63
C TYR A 295 8.93 -22.33 -14.33
N ASP A 296 8.56 -22.70 -13.11
CA ASP A 296 8.56 -24.08 -12.62
C ASP A 296 7.10 -24.47 -12.31
N ARG A 297 6.53 -25.29 -13.19
CA ARG A 297 5.10 -25.65 -13.15
C ARG A 297 4.73 -26.30 -11.82
N GLU A 298 5.48 -27.30 -11.37
CA GLU A 298 5.15 -28.09 -10.17
C GLU A 298 5.13 -27.21 -8.92
N LYS A 299 6.16 -26.37 -8.75
CA LYS A 299 6.21 -25.41 -7.63
C LYS A 299 5.07 -24.41 -7.67
N ILE A 300 4.75 -23.89 -8.85
CA ILE A 300 3.65 -22.92 -9.01
C ILE A 300 2.30 -23.56 -8.68
N GLN A 301 2.01 -24.76 -9.19
CA GLN A 301 0.75 -25.47 -8.93
C GLN A 301 0.61 -25.87 -7.46
N LEU A 302 1.68 -26.39 -6.84
CA LEU A 302 1.69 -26.69 -5.41
C LEU A 302 1.40 -25.45 -4.55
N ARG A 303 2.03 -24.31 -4.89
CA ARG A 303 1.80 -23.06 -4.17
C ARG A 303 0.37 -22.55 -4.35
N TYR A 304 -0.18 -22.64 -5.56
CA TYR A 304 -1.54 -22.19 -5.84
C TYR A 304 -2.60 -23.08 -5.18
N SER A 305 -2.37 -24.40 -5.06
CA SER A 305 -3.32 -25.31 -4.40
C SER A 305 -3.44 -25.08 -2.89
N GLN A 306 -2.43 -24.48 -2.27
CA GLN A 306 -2.43 -24.11 -0.84
C GLN A 306 -3.07 -22.74 -0.57
N MET A 307 -3.39 -21.96 -1.61
CA MET A 307 -4.01 -20.65 -1.45
C MET A 307 -5.54 -20.76 -1.32
N ASP A 308 -6.12 -19.92 -0.48
CA ASP A 308 -7.58 -19.74 -0.43
C ASP A 308 -8.04 -18.90 -1.62
N ILE A 309 -8.33 -19.58 -2.73
CA ILE A 309 -8.75 -18.96 -3.99
C ILE A 309 -10.28 -18.96 -4.06
N SER A 310 -10.87 -17.82 -3.76
CA SER A 310 -12.31 -17.62 -3.89
C SER A 310 -12.75 -17.61 -5.37
N PRO A 311 -13.81 -18.33 -5.74
CA PRO A 311 -14.31 -18.33 -7.12
C PRO A 311 -14.82 -16.95 -7.53
N VAL A 312 -14.39 -16.49 -8.71
CA VAL A 312 -14.78 -15.20 -9.27
C VAL A 312 -16.17 -15.31 -9.90
N LYS A 313 -17.17 -14.66 -9.28
CA LYS A 313 -18.56 -14.69 -9.77
C LYS A 313 -18.81 -13.77 -10.97
N GLU A 314 -18.19 -12.60 -10.98
CA GLU A 314 -18.37 -11.58 -12.04
C GLU A 314 -17.01 -10.96 -12.39
N PRO A 315 -16.25 -11.57 -13.31
CA PRO A 315 -14.96 -11.05 -13.74
C PRO A 315 -15.12 -9.73 -14.53
N LYS A 316 -14.27 -8.74 -14.25
CA LYS A 316 -14.26 -7.44 -14.95
C LYS A 316 -12.93 -7.18 -15.64
N ILE A 317 -12.98 -6.35 -16.68
CA ILE A 317 -11.77 -5.84 -17.33
C ILE A 317 -10.95 -5.08 -16.28
N GLY A 318 -9.65 -5.38 -16.23
CA GLY A 318 -8.73 -4.84 -15.22
C GLY A 318 -8.51 -5.74 -14.00
N ASP A 319 -9.33 -6.79 -13.82
CA ASP A 319 -9.15 -7.72 -12.71
C ASP A 319 -7.96 -8.66 -12.96
N PHE A 320 -7.28 -9.01 -11.88
CA PHE A 320 -6.38 -10.16 -11.85
C PHE A 320 -7.06 -11.30 -11.12
N VAL A 321 -7.13 -12.46 -11.76
CA VAL A 321 -7.93 -13.58 -11.31
C VAL A 321 -7.21 -14.90 -11.55
N PHE A 322 -7.61 -15.92 -10.82
CA PHE A 322 -7.23 -17.29 -11.15
C PHE A 322 -8.24 -17.89 -12.12
N GLY A 323 -7.74 -18.69 -13.06
CA GLY A 323 -8.54 -19.48 -13.97
C GLY A 323 -7.94 -20.85 -14.19
N LYS A 324 -8.74 -21.79 -14.69
CA LYS A 324 -8.30 -23.15 -14.99
C LYS A 324 -8.12 -23.31 -16.49
N VAL A 325 -7.01 -23.90 -16.93
CA VAL A 325 -6.75 -24.17 -18.36
C VAL A 325 -7.69 -25.27 -18.84
N GLU A 326 -8.50 -24.98 -19.86
CA GLU A 326 -9.39 -25.95 -20.51
C GLU A 326 -8.78 -26.56 -21.75
N GLU A 327 -8.09 -25.74 -22.54
CA GLU A 327 -7.58 -26.14 -23.85
C GLU A 327 -6.29 -25.40 -24.17
N LYS A 328 -5.38 -26.08 -24.86
CA LYS A 328 -4.18 -25.50 -25.46
C LYS A 328 -4.40 -25.37 -26.96
N ILE A 329 -4.17 -24.18 -27.48
CA ILE A 329 -4.26 -23.90 -28.91
C ILE A 329 -2.82 -23.86 -29.43
N ASP A 330 -2.43 -24.81 -30.28
CA ASP A 330 -1.07 -24.96 -30.82
C ASP A 330 -1.03 -24.89 -32.36
N GLU A 331 -1.72 -23.89 -32.93
CA GLU A 331 -1.77 -23.66 -34.38
C GLU A 331 -0.98 -22.39 -34.78
N GLY A 332 0.34 -22.51 -34.95
CA GLY A 332 1.18 -21.44 -35.54
C GLY A 332 1.03 -20.07 -34.87
N GLU A 333 0.65 -19.03 -35.63
CA GLU A 333 0.43 -17.68 -35.08
C GLU A 333 -0.79 -17.56 -34.14
N LYS A 334 -1.64 -18.59 -34.04
CA LYS A 334 -2.82 -18.63 -33.16
C LYS A 334 -2.53 -19.29 -31.81
N CYS A 335 -1.27 -19.58 -31.49
CA CYS A 335 -0.90 -20.19 -30.21
C CYS A 335 -1.49 -19.43 -29.00
N GLY A 336 -2.06 -20.17 -28.07
CA GLY A 336 -2.87 -19.60 -27.00
C GLY A 336 -3.38 -20.62 -26.00
N LEU A 337 -4.10 -20.13 -25.00
CA LEU A 337 -4.78 -20.95 -23.99
C LEU A 337 -6.24 -20.54 -23.89
N LEU A 338 -7.13 -21.51 -23.74
CA LEU A 338 -8.49 -21.27 -23.29
C LEU A 338 -8.55 -21.49 -21.78
N VAL A 339 -9.00 -20.48 -21.04
CA VAL A 339 -9.00 -20.47 -19.58
C VAL A 339 -10.40 -20.19 -19.06
N ARG A 340 -10.90 -21.06 -18.19
CA ARG A 340 -12.17 -20.88 -17.47
C ARG A 340 -11.97 -20.00 -16.24
N ILE A 341 -12.71 -18.90 -16.17
CA ILE A 341 -12.74 -17.93 -15.07
C ILE A 341 -14.18 -17.86 -14.55
N GLY A 342 -14.42 -18.49 -13.40
CA GLY A 342 -15.79 -18.65 -12.88
C GLY A 342 -16.67 -19.37 -13.90
N ASP A 343 -17.79 -18.77 -14.26
CA ASP A 343 -18.75 -19.29 -15.25
C ASP A 343 -18.45 -18.83 -16.69
N THR A 344 -17.32 -18.16 -16.92
CA THR A 344 -16.96 -17.58 -18.22
C THR A 344 -15.66 -18.13 -18.77
N LEU A 345 -15.48 -18.03 -20.09
CA LEU A 345 -14.24 -18.40 -20.78
C LEU A 345 -13.48 -17.15 -21.23
N GLY A 346 -12.16 -17.23 -21.16
CA GLY A 346 -11.26 -16.25 -21.73
C GLY A 346 -10.15 -16.91 -22.52
N LYS A 347 -9.61 -16.18 -23.48
CA LYS A 347 -8.52 -16.60 -24.34
C LYS A 347 -7.26 -15.83 -23.99
N VAL A 348 -6.20 -16.56 -23.65
CA VAL A 348 -4.84 -16.03 -23.68
C VAL A 348 -4.36 -16.13 -25.12
N ASP A 349 -4.28 -14.99 -25.80
CA ASP A 349 -3.75 -14.90 -27.15
C ASP A 349 -2.21 -14.84 -27.14
N TYR A 350 -1.59 -14.86 -28.31
CA TYR A 350 -0.13 -14.75 -28.46
C TYR A 350 0.42 -13.57 -27.64
N LYS A 351 -0.21 -12.39 -27.75
CA LYS A 351 0.18 -11.20 -26.98
C LYS A 351 0.10 -11.44 -25.46
N GLY A 352 -0.96 -12.09 -25.00
CA GLY A 352 -1.14 -12.47 -23.60
C GLY A 352 -0.07 -13.43 -23.10
N LEU A 353 0.34 -14.41 -23.92
CA LEU A 353 1.41 -15.37 -23.62
C LEU A 353 2.78 -14.70 -23.52
N MET A 354 3.08 -13.74 -24.41
CA MET A 354 4.39 -13.07 -24.44
C MET A 354 4.74 -12.36 -23.13
N ASN A 355 3.75 -12.01 -22.30
CA ASN A 355 4.01 -11.46 -20.96
C ASN A 355 4.83 -12.40 -20.07
N MET A 356 4.72 -13.72 -20.28
CA MET A 356 5.46 -14.74 -19.52
C MET A 356 6.61 -15.35 -20.33
N VAL A 357 6.45 -15.50 -21.63
CA VAL A 357 7.52 -16.05 -22.49
C VAL A 357 8.75 -15.14 -22.50
N ILE A 358 8.58 -13.80 -22.55
CA ILE A 358 9.69 -12.84 -22.52
C ILE A 358 10.53 -13.00 -21.23
N PRO A 359 9.96 -12.88 -20.02
CA PRO A 359 10.75 -13.03 -18.80
C PRO A 359 11.31 -14.45 -18.63
N TYR A 360 10.57 -15.50 -19.04
CA TYR A 360 11.07 -16.88 -19.06
C TYR A 360 12.30 -17.05 -19.93
N LYS A 361 12.32 -16.49 -21.15
CA LYS A 361 13.51 -16.52 -22.00
C LYS A 361 14.70 -15.82 -21.35
N LYS A 362 14.44 -14.66 -20.73
CA LYS A 362 15.48 -13.86 -20.08
C LYS A 362 16.06 -14.53 -18.84
N SER A 363 15.28 -15.35 -18.13
CA SER A 363 15.80 -16.13 -17.00
C SER A 363 16.79 -17.21 -17.45
N LYS A 364 16.58 -17.82 -18.63
CA LYS A 364 17.45 -18.86 -19.19
C LYS A 364 18.67 -18.33 -19.96
N ALA A 365 18.48 -17.30 -20.77
CA ALA A 365 19.46 -16.85 -21.77
C ALA A 365 20.04 -15.44 -21.49
N GLY A 366 19.71 -14.84 -20.34
CA GLY A 366 20.19 -13.52 -19.94
C GLY A 366 19.27 -12.37 -20.34
N ILE A 367 19.54 -11.18 -19.77
CA ILE A 367 18.64 -10.02 -19.78
C ILE A 367 18.36 -9.45 -21.18
N TRP A 368 19.32 -9.64 -22.09
CA TRP A 368 19.30 -9.14 -23.47
C TRP A 368 18.68 -10.11 -24.49
N ALA A 369 18.29 -11.32 -24.05
CA ALA A 369 17.70 -12.31 -24.94
C ALA A 369 16.28 -11.90 -25.37
N ASN A 370 15.96 -12.19 -26.64
CA ASN A 370 14.63 -12.06 -27.21
C ASN A 370 14.04 -13.45 -27.50
N PRO A 371 12.73 -13.65 -27.27
CA PRO A 371 12.07 -14.91 -27.54
C PRO A 371 11.82 -15.15 -29.05
N THR A 372 11.84 -16.42 -29.43
CA THR A 372 11.50 -16.95 -30.76
C THR A 372 10.23 -17.82 -30.68
N GLU A 373 9.65 -18.21 -31.82
CA GLU A 373 8.49 -19.13 -31.84
C GLU A 373 8.77 -20.46 -31.13
N ARG A 374 10.02 -20.95 -31.18
CA ARG A 374 10.42 -22.16 -30.47
C ARG A 374 10.31 -21.99 -28.95
N ASP A 375 10.67 -20.82 -28.43
CA ASP A 375 10.55 -20.52 -26.99
C ASP A 375 9.08 -20.44 -26.55
N VAL A 376 8.18 -19.99 -27.43
CA VAL A 376 6.73 -19.98 -27.16
C VAL A 376 6.20 -21.42 -27.04
N LYS A 377 6.58 -22.30 -27.97
CA LYS A 377 6.19 -23.72 -27.95
C LYS A 377 6.77 -24.45 -26.73
N GLU A 378 8.03 -24.20 -26.40
CA GLU A 378 8.68 -24.74 -25.20
C GLU A 378 7.98 -24.28 -23.92
N PHE A 379 7.60 -23.00 -23.83
CA PHE A 379 6.86 -22.49 -22.68
C PHE A 379 5.45 -23.11 -22.58
N LEU A 380 4.73 -23.22 -23.70
CA LEU A 380 3.41 -23.85 -23.74
C LEU A 380 3.45 -25.35 -23.40
N SER A 381 4.54 -26.05 -23.71
CA SER A 381 4.70 -27.45 -23.32
C SER A 381 4.82 -27.64 -21.79
N GLN A 382 5.18 -26.58 -21.05
CA GLN A 382 5.20 -26.56 -19.57
C GLN A 382 3.82 -26.37 -18.94
N ILE A 383 2.77 -26.11 -19.72
CA ILE A 383 1.41 -25.90 -19.23
C ILE A 383 0.57 -27.11 -19.62
N GLU A 384 -0.23 -27.62 -18.68
CA GLU A 384 -1.13 -28.74 -18.90
C GLU A 384 -2.60 -28.30 -18.81
N VAL A 385 -3.47 -29.07 -19.47
CA VAL A 385 -4.92 -28.90 -19.32
C VAL A 385 -5.29 -29.24 -17.88
N GLY A 386 -6.03 -28.35 -17.24
CA GLY A 386 -6.40 -28.44 -15.83
C GLY A 386 -5.52 -27.63 -14.89
N ASP A 387 -4.40 -27.05 -15.36
CA ASP A 387 -3.55 -26.19 -14.54
C ASP A 387 -4.31 -24.94 -14.06
N LEU A 388 -4.01 -24.53 -12.83
CA LEU A 388 -4.46 -23.25 -12.31
C LEU A 388 -3.48 -22.16 -12.73
N VAL A 389 -3.97 -21.18 -13.47
CA VAL A 389 -3.18 -20.06 -14.00
C VAL A 389 -3.65 -18.74 -13.43
N TYR A 390 -2.71 -17.81 -13.25
CA TYR A 390 -3.02 -16.44 -12.85
C TYR A 390 -3.09 -15.58 -14.10
N VAL A 391 -4.16 -14.81 -14.28
CA VAL A 391 -4.42 -14.06 -15.50
C VAL A 391 -4.92 -12.66 -15.21
N TYR A 392 -4.55 -11.72 -16.07
CA TYR A 392 -5.08 -10.37 -16.09
C TYR A 392 -6.09 -10.20 -17.23
N ILE A 393 -7.28 -9.70 -16.92
CA ILE A 393 -8.33 -9.47 -17.91
C ILE A 393 -8.07 -8.17 -18.66
N ARG A 394 -7.44 -8.28 -19.84
CA ARG A 394 -7.05 -7.15 -20.68
C ARG A 394 -8.22 -6.49 -21.37
N GLY A 395 -9.23 -7.25 -21.76
CA GLY A 395 -10.37 -6.74 -22.49
C GLY A 395 -11.35 -7.84 -22.84
N LYS A 396 -12.20 -7.57 -23.82
CA LYS A 396 -13.15 -8.54 -24.36
C LYS A 396 -13.04 -8.57 -25.87
N ASN A 397 -13.02 -9.75 -26.47
CA ASN A 397 -12.98 -9.88 -27.91
C ASN A 397 -14.39 -9.59 -28.48
N PRO A 398 -14.52 -8.63 -29.43
CA PRO A 398 -15.81 -8.27 -30.00
C PRO A 398 -16.51 -9.41 -30.76
N LYS A 399 -15.78 -10.42 -31.25
CA LYS A 399 -16.30 -11.45 -32.17
C LYS A 399 -16.94 -12.64 -31.47
N ASP A 400 -16.32 -13.15 -30.40
CA ASP A 400 -16.69 -14.39 -29.72
C ASP A 400 -17.15 -14.16 -28.27
N ASN A 401 -17.15 -12.89 -27.82
CA ASN A 401 -17.53 -12.48 -26.48
C ASN A 401 -16.66 -13.12 -25.37
N PHE A 402 -15.49 -13.69 -25.71
CA PHE A 402 -14.52 -14.18 -24.73
C PHE A 402 -13.71 -13.02 -24.14
N PHE A 403 -13.25 -13.18 -22.90
CA PHE A 403 -12.28 -12.27 -22.33
C PHE A 403 -10.92 -12.44 -23.01
N LEU A 404 -10.23 -11.34 -23.29
CA LEU A 404 -8.83 -11.35 -23.69
C LEU A 404 -7.96 -11.31 -22.44
N LEU A 405 -7.10 -12.31 -22.28
CA LEU A 405 -6.33 -12.54 -21.06
C LEU A 405 -4.83 -12.35 -21.32
N ASP A 406 -4.15 -11.73 -20.37
CA ASP A 406 -2.70 -11.75 -20.26
C ASP A 406 -2.32 -12.83 -19.24
N LEU A 407 -1.45 -13.77 -19.60
CA LEU A 407 -0.92 -14.75 -18.66
C LEU A 407 0.05 -14.05 -17.72
N GLU A 408 -0.07 -14.31 -16.43
CA GLU A 408 0.74 -13.72 -15.38
C GLU A 408 1.14 -14.81 -14.36
N GLN A 409 2.10 -14.51 -13.50
CA GLN A 409 2.43 -15.34 -12.33
C GLN A 409 2.21 -14.50 -11.09
N LYS A 410 1.47 -15.04 -10.10
CA LYS A 410 1.34 -14.38 -8.81
C LYS A 410 2.73 -14.37 -8.16
N PRO A 411 3.32 -13.19 -7.87
CA PRO A 411 4.69 -13.10 -7.38
C PRO A 411 4.74 -13.35 -5.88
N GLU A 412 5.87 -13.89 -5.41
CA GLU A 412 6.26 -13.83 -4.00
C GLU A 412 6.98 -12.53 -3.69
N ILE A 413 7.78 -12.06 -4.65
CA ILE A 413 8.40 -10.75 -4.58
C ILE A 413 7.36 -9.63 -4.39
N GLN A 414 7.73 -8.63 -3.59
CA GLN A 414 6.89 -7.49 -3.28
C GLN A 414 7.54 -6.20 -3.77
N GLY A 415 6.76 -5.13 -3.87
CA GLY A 415 7.24 -3.80 -4.19
C GLY A 415 6.36 -2.72 -3.56
N GLY A 416 6.83 -1.48 -3.65
CA GLY A 416 6.08 -0.30 -3.23
C GLY A 416 6.17 0.77 -4.32
N VAL A 417 5.11 1.56 -4.48
CA VAL A 417 5.05 2.67 -5.44
C VAL A 417 4.48 3.89 -4.75
N ILE A 418 5.16 5.03 -4.92
CA ILE A 418 4.61 6.36 -4.63
C ILE A 418 4.68 7.16 -5.92
N VAL A 419 3.56 7.74 -6.31
CA VAL A 419 3.51 8.77 -7.35
C VAL A 419 3.33 10.11 -6.65
N SER A 420 4.31 11.00 -6.81
CA SER A 420 4.31 12.31 -6.18
C SER A 420 4.50 13.41 -7.20
N ARG A 421 3.85 14.55 -6.98
CA ARG A 421 4.04 15.78 -7.75
C ARG A 421 3.96 16.98 -6.82
N ASN A 422 5.04 17.79 -6.79
CA ASN A 422 5.12 19.00 -5.95
C ASN A 422 4.78 18.73 -4.48
N GLY A 423 5.30 17.63 -3.92
CA GLY A 423 5.06 17.21 -2.53
C GLY A 423 3.69 16.59 -2.27
N LYS A 424 2.78 16.53 -3.25
CA LYS A 424 1.48 15.84 -3.12
C LYS A 424 1.59 14.38 -3.53
N ILE A 425 1.04 13.49 -2.71
CA ILE A 425 0.92 12.06 -3.04
C ILE A 425 -0.31 11.87 -3.92
N LEU A 426 -0.08 11.47 -5.17
CA LEU A 426 -1.13 11.21 -6.17
C LEU A 426 -1.54 9.74 -6.22
N ALA A 427 -0.62 8.83 -5.90
CA ALA A 427 -0.91 7.41 -5.75
C ALA A 427 0.07 6.78 -4.75
N MET A 428 -0.39 5.77 -4.02
CA MET A 428 0.40 5.02 -3.06
C MET A 428 -0.02 3.54 -3.08
N VAL A 429 0.94 2.66 -3.39
CA VAL A 429 0.74 1.22 -3.44
C VAL A 429 1.78 0.54 -2.57
N GLY A 430 1.35 -0.17 -1.53
CA GLY A 430 2.22 -0.75 -0.50
C GLY A 430 2.63 -2.21 -0.74
N GLY A 431 2.17 -2.84 -1.82
CA GLY A 431 2.45 -4.25 -2.11
C GLY A 431 1.59 -4.81 -3.23
N PHE A 432 1.80 -6.10 -3.54
CA PHE A 432 1.00 -6.81 -4.54
C PHE A 432 -0.47 -6.90 -4.13
N GLU A 433 -0.74 -7.31 -2.89
CA GLU A 433 -2.10 -7.32 -2.32
C GLU A 433 -2.59 -5.92 -1.95
N ASN A 434 -1.64 -5.01 -1.70
CA ASN A 434 -1.90 -3.62 -1.32
C ASN A 434 -2.77 -3.47 -0.05
N ILE A 435 -2.54 -4.37 0.92
CA ILE A 435 -3.22 -4.43 2.22
C ILE A 435 -2.20 -4.71 3.33
N TYR A 436 -2.57 -4.36 4.58
CA TYR A 436 -1.84 -4.61 5.82
C TYR A 436 -0.51 -3.87 5.99
N PHE A 437 0.53 -4.20 5.21
CA PHE A 437 1.88 -3.65 5.38
C PHE A 437 2.23 -2.73 4.21
N ASN A 438 2.44 -1.44 4.49
CA ASN A 438 2.62 -0.43 3.47
C ASN A 438 4.10 -0.24 3.12
N ARG A 439 4.62 -1.07 2.21
CA ARG A 439 6.04 -1.00 1.78
C ARG A 439 6.44 0.31 1.11
N ALA A 440 5.47 1.12 0.69
CA ALA A 440 5.77 2.41 0.09
C ALA A 440 6.35 3.41 1.10
N VAL A 441 5.96 3.32 2.37
CA VAL A 441 6.33 4.29 3.42
C VAL A 441 6.91 3.65 4.68
N GLU A 442 6.60 2.38 4.97
CA GLU A 442 7.03 1.68 6.19
C GLU A 442 8.28 0.82 5.99
N ALA A 443 8.55 0.35 4.76
CA ALA A 443 9.66 -0.56 4.52
C ALA A 443 10.99 0.18 4.40
N GLN A 444 11.72 0.27 5.52
CA GLN A 444 13.10 0.78 5.52
C GLN A 444 14.03 -0.19 4.77
N ARG A 445 14.75 0.34 3.78
CA ARG A 445 15.68 -0.40 2.93
C ARG A 445 16.93 0.43 2.68
N GLN A 446 18.06 -0.23 2.45
CA GLN A 446 19.27 0.44 1.97
C GLN A 446 18.99 1.09 0.60
N MET A 447 19.30 2.38 0.46
CA MET A 447 18.98 3.15 -0.74
C MET A 447 19.86 2.78 -1.95
N GLY A 448 21.02 2.15 -1.73
CA GLY A 448 22.01 1.89 -2.77
C GLY A 448 22.43 3.18 -3.49
N SER A 449 22.72 3.08 -4.79
CA SER A 449 23.17 4.21 -5.62
C SER A 449 22.17 5.36 -5.74
N ILE A 450 20.92 5.21 -5.29
CA ILE A 450 19.90 6.27 -5.27
C ILE A 450 20.33 7.44 -4.36
N PHE A 451 21.27 7.21 -3.43
CA PHE A 451 21.84 8.26 -2.59
C PHE A 451 22.83 9.18 -3.33
N LYS A 452 23.50 8.70 -4.38
CA LYS A 452 24.58 9.44 -5.07
C LYS A 452 24.13 10.80 -5.64
N PRO A 453 22.93 10.97 -6.22
CA PRO A 453 22.43 12.28 -6.61
C PRO A 453 22.47 13.34 -5.49
N LEU A 454 22.30 12.95 -4.23
CA LEU A 454 22.45 13.89 -3.10
C LEU A 454 23.89 14.36 -2.95
N VAL A 455 24.86 13.44 -3.07
CA VAL A 455 26.30 13.75 -3.05
C VAL A 455 26.68 14.65 -4.22
N PHE A 456 26.24 14.33 -5.43
CA PHE A 456 26.53 15.16 -6.62
C PHE A 456 25.87 16.55 -6.52
N THR A 457 24.65 16.63 -5.99
CA THR A 457 23.98 17.93 -5.77
C THR A 457 24.73 18.76 -4.75
N ALA A 458 25.18 18.14 -3.64
CA ALA A 458 26.02 18.81 -2.66
C ALA A 458 27.34 19.28 -3.27
N ALA A 459 27.99 18.48 -4.10
CA ALA A 459 29.23 18.87 -4.78
C ALA A 459 29.04 20.12 -5.64
N LEU A 460 27.96 20.16 -6.46
CA LEU A 460 27.63 21.32 -7.28
C LEU A 460 27.38 22.58 -6.42
N GLN A 461 26.70 22.44 -5.28
CA GLN A 461 26.50 23.54 -4.32
C GLN A 461 27.80 24.02 -3.67
N LEU A 462 28.80 23.14 -3.57
CA LEU A 462 30.10 23.40 -2.95
C LEU A 462 31.17 23.81 -3.96
N GLY A 463 30.79 24.15 -5.18
CA GLY A 463 31.67 24.75 -6.19
C GLY A 463 32.29 23.77 -7.19
N TRP A 464 31.89 22.50 -7.17
CA TRP A 464 32.24 21.55 -8.23
C TRP A 464 31.44 21.83 -9.50
N ASN A 465 32.04 21.54 -10.66
CA ASN A 465 31.44 21.65 -11.98
C ASN A 465 31.23 20.26 -12.61
N LEU A 466 30.32 20.17 -13.59
CA LEU A 466 30.01 18.92 -14.28
C LEU A 466 31.20 18.30 -15.04
N LEU A 467 32.17 19.13 -15.44
CA LEU A 467 33.36 18.71 -16.17
C LEU A 467 34.56 18.42 -15.24
N ASP A 468 34.44 18.69 -13.93
CA ASP A 468 35.54 18.47 -13.01
C ASP A 468 35.94 16.98 -13.00
N PRO A 469 37.24 16.69 -13.05
CA PRO A 469 37.73 15.32 -13.05
C PRO A 469 37.66 14.73 -11.64
N LEU A 470 37.15 13.50 -11.55
CA LEU A 470 37.10 12.67 -10.36
C LEU A 470 38.00 11.46 -10.55
N GLU A 471 38.71 11.06 -9.50
CA GLU A 471 39.52 9.84 -9.53
C GLU A 471 38.61 8.60 -9.44
N ASN A 472 38.83 7.62 -10.32
CA ASN A 472 38.05 6.38 -10.41
C ASN A 472 38.91 5.12 -10.23
N ARG A 473 40.16 5.26 -9.77
CA ARG A 473 41.05 4.14 -9.44
C ARG A 473 40.69 3.54 -8.08
N ARG A 474 40.81 2.21 -7.98
CA ARG A 474 40.70 1.50 -6.68
C ARG A 474 41.69 2.12 -5.70
N ASP A 475 41.19 2.51 -4.55
CA ASP A 475 41.96 3.09 -3.45
C ASP A 475 41.34 2.68 -2.10
N VAL A 476 42.04 2.97 -1.02
CA VAL A 476 41.58 2.84 0.35
C VAL A 476 41.06 4.17 0.87
N PHE A 477 39.93 4.12 1.57
CA PHE A 477 39.27 5.27 2.18
C PHE A 477 39.10 4.98 3.67
N VAL A 478 39.57 5.89 4.52
CA VAL A 478 39.57 5.69 5.98
C VAL A 478 38.47 6.52 6.60
N PHE A 479 37.54 5.86 7.30
CA PHE A 479 36.49 6.53 8.06
C PHE A 479 36.45 5.97 9.48
N GLN A 480 36.73 6.79 10.49
CA GLN A 480 36.78 6.37 11.90
C GLN A 480 37.67 5.12 12.12
N ASP A 481 38.90 5.18 11.61
CA ASP A 481 39.90 4.09 11.63
C ASP A 481 39.46 2.78 10.95
N GLN A 482 38.37 2.81 10.17
CA GLN A 482 37.92 1.68 9.35
C GLN A 482 38.37 1.86 7.89
N PHE A 483 39.07 0.86 7.38
CA PHE A 483 39.54 0.81 6.00
C PHE A 483 38.44 0.32 5.05
N TYR A 484 38.01 1.19 4.16
CA TYR A 484 37.01 0.89 3.14
C TYR A 484 37.62 0.84 1.74
N PHE A 485 37.36 -0.25 1.02
CA PHE A 485 37.87 -0.50 -0.34
C PHE A 485 36.69 -0.61 -1.31
N PRO A 486 36.17 0.51 -1.86
CA PRO A 486 35.03 0.47 -2.76
C PRO A 486 35.35 -0.33 -4.03
N ARG A 487 34.39 -1.12 -4.48
CA ARG A 487 34.46 -1.88 -5.74
C ARG A 487 33.64 -1.20 -6.83
N PRO A 488 34.16 -1.13 -8.07
CA PRO A 488 33.33 -0.72 -9.20
C PRO A 488 32.29 -1.82 -9.49
N ASP A 489 31.10 -1.40 -9.90
CA ASP A 489 29.97 -2.26 -10.30
C ASP A 489 30.07 -2.73 -11.76
N HIS A 490 30.87 -2.04 -12.58
CA HIS A 490 31.24 -2.40 -13.94
C HIS A 490 32.70 -2.05 -14.23
N GLU A 491 33.26 -2.57 -15.31
CA GLU A 491 34.60 -2.19 -15.74
C GLU A 491 34.54 -0.82 -16.42
N SER A 492 35.04 0.21 -15.72
CA SER A 492 35.16 1.55 -16.30
C SER A 492 36.43 1.64 -17.16
N PRO A 493 36.35 2.13 -18.40
CA PRO A 493 37.52 2.25 -19.26
C PRO A 493 38.46 3.39 -18.84
N TYR A 494 38.03 4.26 -17.91
CA TYR A 494 38.76 5.47 -17.55
C TYR A 494 39.12 5.47 -16.06
N LYS A 495 40.40 5.75 -15.80
CA LYS A 495 40.94 5.94 -14.45
C LYS A 495 40.50 7.27 -13.82
N LYS A 496 40.16 8.27 -14.64
CA LYS A 496 39.54 9.53 -14.22
C LYS A 496 38.30 9.77 -15.06
N VAL A 497 37.24 10.25 -14.43
CA VAL A 497 35.94 10.50 -15.08
C VAL A 497 35.43 11.87 -14.69
N SER A 498 34.63 12.53 -15.53
CA SER A 498 33.98 13.77 -15.14
C SER A 498 32.89 13.53 -14.10
N LEU A 499 32.55 14.55 -13.31
CA LEU A 499 31.41 14.50 -12.38
C LEU A 499 30.10 14.11 -13.09
N ALA A 500 29.87 14.63 -14.30
CA ALA A 500 28.74 14.23 -15.13
C ALA A 500 28.77 12.74 -15.51
N TRP A 501 29.93 12.21 -15.92
CA TRP A 501 30.06 10.78 -16.25
C TRP A 501 29.80 9.91 -15.02
N ALA A 502 30.43 10.24 -13.88
CA ALA A 502 30.24 9.50 -12.64
C ALA A 502 28.76 9.47 -12.21
N GLY A 503 28.05 10.58 -12.36
CA GLY A 503 26.63 10.68 -12.10
C GLY A 503 25.78 9.81 -13.03
N VAL A 504 26.02 9.90 -14.35
CA VAL A 504 25.23 9.17 -15.37
C VAL A 504 25.51 7.66 -15.35
N LYS A 505 26.77 7.26 -15.17
CA LYS A 505 27.18 5.85 -15.15
C LYS A 505 27.17 5.24 -13.75
N SER A 506 26.84 6.02 -12.72
CA SER A 506 26.83 5.56 -11.33
C SER A 506 28.18 4.92 -10.92
N GLU A 507 29.30 5.56 -11.28
CA GLU A 507 30.64 5.06 -10.92
C GLU A 507 30.81 5.04 -9.39
N ASN A 508 30.96 3.85 -8.78
CA ASN A 508 31.07 3.71 -7.32
C ASN A 508 32.31 4.40 -6.75
N VAL A 509 33.48 4.14 -7.35
CA VAL A 509 34.77 4.60 -6.82
C VAL A 509 34.86 6.12 -6.91
N ALA A 510 34.54 6.71 -8.07
CA ALA A 510 34.51 8.17 -8.22
C ALA A 510 33.50 8.87 -7.29
N SER A 511 32.38 8.23 -6.97
CA SER A 511 31.40 8.78 -6.03
C SER A 511 31.92 8.83 -4.60
N VAL A 512 32.63 7.77 -4.17
CA VAL A 512 33.27 7.72 -2.84
C VAL A 512 34.43 8.72 -2.77
N TRP A 513 35.24 8.80 -3.83
CA TRP A 513 36.28 9.81 -3.92
C TRP A 513 35.72 11.23 -3.78
N LEU A 514 34.67 11.56 -4.54
CA LEU A 514 34.03 12.87 -4.45
C LEU A 514 33.50 13.18 -3.04
N LEU A 515 33.03 12.17 -2.30
CA LEU A 515 32.57 12.36 -0.92
C LEU A 515 33.70 12.81 0.01
N TYR A 516 34.91 12.25 -0.15
CA TYR A 516 36.09 12.64 0.64
C TYR A 516 36.61 14.02 0.27
N HIS A 517 36.47 14.39 -1.01
CA HIS A 517 36.97 15.65 -1.56
C HIS A 517 35.90 16.75 -1.66
N LEU A 518 34.73 16.53 -1.04
CA LEU A 518 33.54 17.35 -1.28
C LEU A 518 33.77 18.86 -1.01
N CYS A 519 34.63 19.16 -0.04
CA CYS A 519 34.93 20.53 0.41
C CYS A 519 36.17 21.15 -0.25
N ASP A 520 36.89 20.45 -1.12
CA ASP A 520 38.19 20.88 -1.66
C ASP A 520 38.12 22.16 -2.51
N LYS A 521 36.95 22.46 -3.07
CA LYS A 521 36.71 23.67 -3.87
C LYS A 521 36.39 24.91 -3.02
N LEU A 522 36.25 24.77 -1.70
CA LEU A 522 35.87 25.85 -0.82
C LEU A 522 37.09 26.66 -0.37
N SER A 523 36.96 27.98 -0.31
CA SER A 523 37.86 28.81 0.48
C SER A 523 37.69 28.51 1.98
N PHE A 524 38.71 28.82 2.79
CA PHE A 524 38.62 28.65 4.25
C PHE A 524 37.39 29.33 4.88
N SER A 525 37.01 30.51 4.36
CA SER A 525 35.83 31.24 4.82
C SER A 525 34.51 30.49 4.52
N GLN A 526 34.41 29.85 3.36
CA GLN A 526 33.25 29.04 2.96
C GLN A 526 33.22 27.73 3.73
N PHE A 527 34.38 27.05 3.87
CA PHE A 527 34.51 25.85 4.67
C PHE A 527 34.06 26.09 6.12
N LYS A 528 34.50 27.20 6.75
CA LYS A 528 34.06 27.57 8.10
C LYS A 528 32.54 27.74 8.20
N LYS A 529 31.87 28.30 7.18
CA LYS A 529 30.41 28.41 7.14
C LYS A 529 29.75 27.04 7.05
N VAL A 530 30.26 26.15 6.21
CA VAL A 530 29.76 24.76 6.11
C VAL A 530 29.92 24.05 7.45
N ALA A 531 31.10 24.12 8.06
CA ALA A 531 31.36 23.57 9.40
C ALA A 531 30.41 24.13 10.45
N GLN A 532 30.07 25.42 10.41
CA GLN A 532 29.07 26.02 11.30
C GLN A 532 27.65 25.45 11.07
N LEU A 533 27.25 25.23 9.81
CA LEU A 533 25.94 24.67 9.47
C LEU A 533 25.76 23.24 9.99
N VAL A 534 26.84 22.46 10.01
CA VAL A 534 26.83 21.07 10.53
C VAL A 534 27.30 20.97 11.99
N ASP A 535 27.38 22.09 12.71
CA ASP A 535 27.77 22.16 14.11
C ASP A 535 29.17 21.59 14.42
N LEU A 536 30.10 21.67 13.47
CA LEU A 536 31.51 21.29 13.61
C LEU A 536 32.46 22.48 13.83
N ALA A 537 31.93 23.69 13.94
CA ALA A 537 32.71 24.90 14.29
C ALA A 537 32.42 25.37 15.73
N PRO A 538 33.32 26.17 16.34
CA PRO A 538 33.07 26.79 17.65
C PRO A 538 31.85 27.71 17.61
N ARG A 539 30.98 27.59 18.63
CA ARG A 539 29.80 28.46 18.81
C ARG A 539 30.21 29.78 19.47
N LYS A 540 29.33 30.79 19.36
CA LYS A 540 29.55 32.09 20.02
C LYS A 540 29.61 31.88 21.55
N ASN A 541 30.67 32.39 22.19
CA ASN A 541 30.96 32.26 23.62
C ASN A 541 31.23 30.82 24.12
N GLU A 542 31.55 29.89 23.23
CA GLU A 542 31.97 28.54 23.61
C GLU A 542 33.46 28.51 23.92
N SER A 543 33.84 27.96 25.08
CA SER A 543 35.25 27.73 25.38
C SER A 543 35.83 26.64 24.46
N TYR A 544 37.14 26.70 24.18
CA TYR A 544 37.78 25.69 23.34
C TYR A 544 37.61 24.26 23.90
N TYR A 545 37.69 24.09 25.23
CA TYR A 545 37.44 22.82 25.89
C TYR A 545 36.00 22.32 25.68
N SER A 546 35.02 23.22 25.80
CA SER A 546 33.60 22.90 25.56
C SER A 546 33.35 22.51 24.10
N PHE A 547 33.99 23.21 23.15
CA PHE A 547 33.94 22.89 21.72
C PHE A 547 34.49 21.49 21.44
N GLN A 548 35.72 21.20 21.91
CA GLN A 548 36.34 19.88 21.72
C GLN A 548 35.48 18.76 22.30
N ARG A 549 34.99 18.94 23.53
CA ARG A 549 34.11 17.97 24.17
C ARG A 549 32.82 17.76 23.38
N ARG A 550 32.18 18.83 22.89
CA ARG A 550 30.95 18.74 22.09
C ARG A 550 31.18 17.98 20.79
N VAL A 551 32.24 18.31 20.06
CA VAL A 551 32.57 17.66 18.79
C VAL A 551 32.88 16.17 19.02
N ARG A 552 33.67 15.84 20.05
CA ARG A 552 33.93 14.45 20.44
C ARG A 552 32.67 13.70 20.83
N ASP A 553 31.89 14.25 21.76
CA ASP A 553 30.74 13.55 22.36
C ASP A 553 29.57 13.43 21.36
N SER A 554 29.44 14.37 20.41
CA SER A 554 28.35 14.37 19.42
C SER A 554 28.70 13.62 18.13
N TRP A 555 29.97 13.64 17.71
CA TRP A 555 30.40 13.15 16.39
C TRP A 555 31.50 12.08 16.46
N GLY A 556 32.06 11.80 17.62
CA GLY A 556 33.16 10.84 17.80
C GLY A 556 34.49 11.30 17.22
N ILE A 557 34.64 12.59 16.87
CA ILE A 557 35.86 13.10 16.26
C ILE A 557 36.88 13.43 17.36
N ILE A 558 38.03 12.76 17.31
CA ILE A 558 39.18 12.96 18.20
C ILE A 558 40.39 13.23 17.31
N ILE A 559 41.14 14.29 17.59
CA ILE A 559 42.39 14.61 16.89
C ILE A 559 43.55 14.14 17.75
N THR A 560 44.35 13.25 17.22
CA THR A 560 45.58 12.70 17.82
C THR A 560 46.82 13.35 17.20
N GLU A 561 47.99 13.16 17.83
CA GLU A 561 49.25 13.63 17.26
C GLU A 561 49.54 12.97 15.89
N GLU A 562 49.14 11.72 15.72
CA GLU A 562 49.31 10.99 14.46
C GLU A 562 48.46 11.60 13.34
N ASP A 563 47.24 12.05 13.63
CA ASP A 563 46.40 12.76 12.65
C ASP A 563 47.05 14.09 12.22
N LEU A 564 47.72 14.78 13.16
CA LEU A 564 48.48 16.00 12.82
C LEU A 564 49.68 15.69 11.91
N ARG A 565 50.37 14.56 12.13
CA ARG A 565 51.47 14.11 11.25
C ARG A 565 50.97 13.72 9.86
N GLU A 566 49.81 13.06 9.78
CA GLU A 566 49.16 12.75 8.50
C GLU A 566 48.82 14.03 7.73
N VAL A 567 48.21 15.02 8.39
CA VAL A 567 47.92 16.32 7.78
C VAL A 567 49.19 17.02 7.32
N ALA A 568 50.24 17.02 8.14
CA ALA A 568 51.53 17.61 7.77
C ALA A 568 52.15 16.90 6.55
N PHE A 569 52.04 15.57 6.48
CA PHE A 569 52.46 14.79 5.33
C PHE A 569 51.69 15.19 4.07
N GLU A 570 50.36 15.30 4.13
CA GLU A 570 49.53 15.67 2.98
C GLU A 570 49.86 17.09 2.46
N ILE A 571 50.12 18.05 3.35
CA ILE A 571 50.55 19.40 2.96
C ILE A 571 51.91 19.34 2.24
N ALA A 572 52.90 18.69 2.83
CA ALA A 572 54.23 18.55 2.24
C ALA A 572 54.19 17.80 0.90
N LYS A 573 53.29 16.81 0.78
CA LYS A 573 53.08 16.03 -0.43
C LYS A 573 52.57 16.92 -1.58
N GLU A 574 51.59 17.78 -1.34
CA GLU A 574 51.04 18.69 -2.36
C GLU A 574 52.06 19.74 -2.82
N GLU A 575 52.88 20.27 -1.91
CA GLU A 575 54.00 21.15 -2.25
C GLU A 575 55.01 20.43 -3.17
N CYS A 576 55.43 19.22 -2.79
CA CYS A 576 56.33 18.40 -3.60
C CYS A 576 55.75 18.07 -4.98
N ILE A 577 54.46 17.72 -5.06
CA ILE A 577 53.78 17.42 -6.33
C ILE A 577 53.83 18.63 -7.26
N THR A 578 53.61 19.82 -6.71
CA THR A 578 53.64 21.07 -7.47
C THR A 578 55.02 21.30 -8.08
N ASP A 579 56.09 21.17 -7.28
CA ASP A 579 57.47 21.31 -7.75
C ASP A 579 57.85 20.26 -8.80
N LEU A 580 57.46 19.00 -8.61
CA LEU A 580 57.72 17.92 -9.57
C LEU A 580 57.04 18.19 -10.92
N ILE A 581 55.82 18.74 -10.91
CA ILE A 581 55.12 19.12 -12.14
C ILE A 581 55.87 20.25 -12.86
N PHE A 582 56.33 21.28 -12.14
CA PHE A 582 57.12 22.37 -12.72
C PHE A 582 58.46 21.88 -13.28
N GLN A 583 59.05 20.84 -12.69
CA GLN A 583 60.27 20.18 -13.20
C GLN A 583 60.02 19.21 -14.37
N GLY A 584 58.77 19.04 -14.82
CA GLY A 584 58.41 18.09 -15.88
C GLY A 584 58.39 16.61 -15.45
N ARG A 585 58.52 16.34 -14.15
CA ARG A 585 58.58 15.00 -13.53
C ARG A 585 57.18 14.46 -13.22
N THR A 586 56.36 14.35 -14.27
CA THR A 586 54.92 14.04 -14.13
C THR A 586 54.64 12.63 -13.63
N LYS A 587 55.52 11.66 -13.91
CA LYS A 587 55.38 10.27 -13.44
C LYS A 587 55.60 10.18 -11.93
N GLU A 588 56.61 10.86 -11.41
CA GLU A 588 56.90 10.93 -9.98
C GLU A 588 55.81 11.70 -9.25
N ALA A 589 55.32 12.81 -9.83
CA ALA A 589 54.17 13.51 -9.29
C ALA A 589 52.92 12.62 -9.23
N GLU A 590 52.68 11.78 -10.24
CA GLU A 590 51.57 10.82 -10.22
C GLU A 590 51.77 9.74 -9.15
N ALA A 591 52.97 9.17 -9.02
CA ALA A 591 53.27 8.18 -7.99
C ALA A 591 53.08 8.77 -6.57
N LEU A 592 53.56 10.00 -6.36
CA LEU A 592 53.45 10.70 -5.09
C LEU A 592 52.00 11.02 -4.72
N ARG A 593 51.14 11.39 -5.69
CA ARG A 593 49.70 11.62 -5.45
C ARG A 593 48.99 10.44 -4.77
N PHE A 594 49.37 9.22 -5.12
CA PHE A 594 48.77 8.00 -4.58
C PHE A 594 49.50 7.43 -3.35
N LEU A 595 50.56 8.11 -2.88
CA LEU A 595 51.22 7.75 -1.64
C LEU A 595 50.39 8.23 -0.45
N LYS A 596 50.03 7.31 0.45
CA LYS A 596 49.31 7.61 1.69
C LYS A 596 50.29 7.70 2.87
N TYR A 597 49.89 8.38 3.94
CA TYR A 597 50.68 8.41 5.17
C TYR A 597 50.86 7.00 5.77
N GLY A 598 49.78 6.24 5.91
CA GLY A 598 49.82 4.81 6.25
C GLY A 598 49.44 4.45 7.69
N LYS A 599 48.78 5.35 8.44
CA LYS A 599 48.32 5.09 9.81
C LYS A 599 47.47 3.81 9.88
N GLY A 600 47.90 2.83 10.68
CA GLY A 600 47.23 1.54 10.87
C GLY A 600 47.23 0.58 9.65
N PHE A 601 47.91 0.94 8.54
CA PHE A 601 47.88 0.13 7.31
C PHE A 601 48.59 -1.21 7.49
N ASP A 602 49.75 -1.24 8.14
CA ASP A 602 50.53 -2.48 8.30
C ASP A 602 49.80 -3.47 9.24
N GLU A 603 49.19 -3.01 10.34
CA GLU A 603 48.40 -3.86 11.24
C GLU A 603 47.17 -4.46 10.55
N TYR A 604 46.42 -3.62 9.81
CA TYR A 604 45.28 -4.12 9.03
C TYR A 604 45.71 -5.08 7.92
N ARG A 605 46.86 -4.81 7.30
CA ARG A 605 47.45 -5.67 6.26
C ARG A 605 47.84 -7.03 6.84
N GLU A 606 48.44 -7.10 8.02
CA GLU A 606 48.76 -8.36 8.69
C GLU A 606 47.50 -9.19 8.95
N THR A 607 46.46 -8.55 9.48
CA THR A 607 45.14 -9.18 9.66
C THR A 607 44.60 -9.75 8.34
N LEU A 608 44.68 -8.95 7.27
CA LEU A 608 44.23 -9.34 5.93
C LEU A 608 45.02 -10.52 5.34
N LEU A 609 46.31 -10.64 5.66
CA LEU A 609 47.15 -11.78 5.25
C LEU A 609 46.81 -13.04 6.04
N GLN A 610 46.62 -12.92 7.36
CA GLN A 610 46.18 -14.03 8.20
C GLN A 610 44.82 -14.56 7.75
N GLU A 611 43.86 -13.68 7.45
CA GLU A 611 42.57 -14.06 6.87
C GLU A 611 42.73 -14.81 5.55
N ARG A 612 43.63 -14.36 4.68
CA ARG A 612 43.91 -15.02 3.40
C ARG A 612 44.53 -16.42 3.60
N GLU A 613 45.48 -16.56 4.52
CA GLU A 613 46.17 -17.83 4.82
C GLU A 613 45.23 -18.86 5.45
N ALA A 614 44.23 -18.42 6.21
CA ALA A 614 43.22 -19.29 6.80
C ALA A 614 42.21 -19.87 5.79
N LEU A 615 42.19 -19.38 4.53
CA LEU A 615 41.26 -19.87 3.50
C LEU A 615 41.81 -21.12 2.79
N ASP A 616 40.93 -22.10 2.55
CA ASP A 616 41.26 -23.28 1.72
C ASP A 616 41.42 -22.88 0.25
N LEU A 617 42.68 -22.80 -0.21
CA LEU A 617 43.07 -22.38 -1.56
C LEU A 617 42.41 -23.20 -2.68
N GLN A 618 41.94 -24.43 -2.42
CA GLN A 618 41.27 -25.26 -3.41
C GLN A 618 39.79 -24.92 -3.61
N GLN A 619 39.17 -24.18 -2.68
CA GLN A 619 37.74 -23.83 -2.72
C GLN A 619 37.46 -22.33 -2.97
N ILE A 620 38.51 -21.51 -3.09
CA ILE A 620 38.37 -20.06 -3.25
C ILE A 620 38.10 -19.67 -4.69
N LYS A 621 37.17 -18.72 -4.87
CA LYS A 621 36.92 -18.07 -6.17
C LYS A 621 38.13 -17.22 -6.56
N PRO A 622 38.67 -17.33 -7.80
CA PRO A 622 39.80 -16.52 -8.27
C PRO A 622 39.62 -15.00 -8.11
N SER A 623 38.37 -14.52 -8.19
CA SER A 623 38.03 -13.11 -7.99
C SER A 623 38.30 -12.61 -6.57
N LEU A 624 38.21 -13.49 -5.57
CA LEU A 624 38.50 -13.14 -4.17
C LEU A 624 40.00 -13.01 -3.93
N LEU A 625 40.81 -13.91 -4.50
CA LEU A 625 42.28 -13.83 -4.42
C LEU A 625 42.80 -12.53 -5.06
N LYS A 626 42.29 -12.21 -6.25
CA LYS A 626 42.61 -10.95 -6.94
C LYS A 626 42.27 -9.72 -6.09
N GLU A 627 41.17 -9.76 -5.33
CA GLU A 627 40.81 -8.66 -4.44
C GLU A 627 41.79 -8.52 -3.26
N TYR A 628 42.21 -9.63 -2.63
CA TYR A 628 43.23 -9.59 -1.57
C TYR A 628 44.54 -8.99 -2.09
N GLU A 629 44.97 -9.37 -3.30
CA GLU A 629 46.16 -8.81 -3.94
C GLU A 629 46.03 -7.31 -4.21
N ILE A 630 44.87 -6.85 -4.70
CA ILE A 630 44.61 -5.42 -4.89
C ILE A 630 44.70 -4.66 -3.57
N LYS A 631 44.07 -5.16 -2.51
CA LYS A 631 44.12 -4.52 -1.18
C LYS A 631 45.53 -4.48 -0.61
N ASP A 632 46.26 -5.59 -0.68
CA ASP A 632 47.65 -5.70 -0.22
C ASP A 632 48.56 -4.70 -0.96
N ASN A 633 48.41 -4.58 -2.28
CA ASN A 633 49.17 -3.62 -3.08
C ASN A 633 48.85 -2.16 -2.72
N ILE A 634 47.59 -1.84 -2.45
CA ILE A 634 47.19 -0.49 -2.00
C ILE A 634 47.81 -0.20 -0.63
N LEU A 635 47.71 -1.12 0.32
CA LEU A 635 48.20 -0.94 1.69
C LEU A 635 49.73 -0.84 1.76
N LYS A 636 50.46 -1.57 0.91
CA LYS A 636 51.94 -1.49 0.84
C LYS A 636 52.45 -0.12 0.40
N ASN A 637 51.68 0.63 -0.37
CA ASN A 637 52.10 1.91 -0.92
C ASN A 637 51.87 3.06 0.08
N ASN A 638 52.63 3.08 1.17
CA ASN A 638 52.50 4.08 2.22
C ASN A 638 53.84 4.59 2.76
N PHE A 639 53.82 5.83 3.27
CA PHE A 639 54.99 6.58 3.70
C PHE A 639 55.65 5.99 4.96
N ILE A 640 54.87 5.63 5.99
CA ILE A 640 55.39 5.02 7.22
C ILE A 640 56.22 3.77 6.90
N ARG A 641 55.69 2.90 6.04
CA ARG A 641 56.38 1.68 5.61
C ARG A 641 57.67 2.00 4.87
N PHE A 642 57.67 2.98 3.97
CA PHE A 642 58.89 3.38 3.26
C PHE A 642 59.95 3.98 4.20
N LEU A 643 59.55 4.72 5.24
CA LEU A 643 60.47 5.18 6.27
C LEU A 643 61.09 4.02 7.05
N GLN A 644 60.28 3.03 7.45
CA GLN A 644 60.77 1.84 8.14
C GLN A 644 61.73 1.02 7.26
N LEU A 645 61.40 0.83 5.98
CA LEU A 645 62.27 0.14 5.02
C LEU A 645 63.58 0.90 4.82
N LYS A 646 63.52 2.23 4.68
CA LYS A 646 64.72 3.07 4.59
C LYS A 646 65.60 2.92 5.83
N SER A 647 65.03 2.96 7.04
CA SER A 647 65.79 2.79 8.29
C SER A 647 66.49 1.44 8.31
N ARG A 648 65.76 0.34 8.04
CA ARG A 648 66.35 -1.00 8.03
C ARG A 648 67.46 -1.14 7.00
N MET A 649 67.28 -0.58 5.80
CA MET A 649 68.32 -0.62 4.77
C MET A 649 69.54 0.21 5.16
N MET A 650 69.37 1.32 5.89
CA MET A 650 70.48 2.10 6.43
C MET A 650 71.20 1.33 7.53
N ASP A 651 70.47 0.70 8.46
CA ASP A 651 71.04 -0.14 9.52
C ASP A 651 71.81 -1.34 8.92
N GLU A 652 71.26 -2.00 7.91
CA GLU A 652 71.91 -3.10 7.18
C GLU A 652 73.17 -2.61 6.46
N TRP A 653 73.11 -1.44 5.81
CA TRP A 653 74.27 -0.83 5.15
C TRP A 653 75.38 -0.49 6.15
N GLU A 654 75.04 0.15 7.27
CA GLU A 654 75.99 0.48 8.34
C GLU A 654 76.57 -0.77 9.03
N SER A 655 75.88 -1.92 8.96
CA SER A 655 76.39 -3.20 9.46
C SER A 655 77.29 -3.98 8.48
N LEU A 656 77.38 -3.52 7.23
CA LEU A 656 78.25 -4.09 6.19
C LEU A 656 79.63 -3.40 6.12
N ASP A 657 79.76 -2.22 6.74
CA ASP A 657 81.04 -1.57 7.09
C ASP A 657 81.53 -2.03 8.47
#